data_AF-A0A348XMQ2-F1
#
_entry.id   AF-A0A348XMQ2-F1
#
_cell.length_a   1.000
_cell.length_b   1.000
_cell.length_c   1.000
_cell.angle_alpha   90.00
_cell.angle_beta   90.00
_cell.angle_gamma   90.00
#
_symmetry.space_group_name_H-M   'P 1'
#
loop_
_entity.id
_entity.type
_entity.pdbx_description
1 polymer ?
#
loop_
_entity_poly.entity_id
_entity_poly.type
_entity_poly.pdbx_seq_one_letter_code
_entity_poly.pdbx_strand_id
1 'polypeptide(L)'
;PLIRSQDRHTGAPDIYSLTRNFRSVHSIVSLANALLTIQRERTGRSDDDGLQSTTLHGPTPVIVHGTEEEVAAKINDFGPRCAVVVLESEARDRLAKLLGSERVFDVQSCKGLEFDACVLWNPLGGDREVWERLLVSDEPMREDPVARRAIHHTYVAVTRARRYLGIFESTAEARALWETAPFRGQLESDNAAALSKFMVFAASPEEWESEGDYFLARQRFRQAAECFRRAGKPVRERESLAGHYASVHAFGKAAELYLELSMALEAAECYAEAGKHLQAAELFANSAEWGRAAQAFERHSRMKEAADCYTKAGQAEESTRCRLAYFESRKMWKQAAKLCRKLDRIEQAIGLYRRAGMRREADDLRLSHGTESAKPEELAKVLERRGELLPAAEYYERAGEIVQAARCRAEVATGKGDWEAAEKIWAGAGQDDRAKLCRAQGCRSRQEYYQAACVFHELRRTKESQECLAVATCKRGVAMREGMALRAKGEFLKAAWALEDAELYEIACNCLVRTSQSGDTPEVNEFVIREGMRAGRDELLKLVSNESESRTKLLAAAFCEERERMRDAAKFHCWAKQFEAAERCQLEIGPEKEVARIRALAAEDGQNWELAAEHWLEAKRMNKHHTCAARHLEARGAYLEAAEHYDAMGQNRKAQACREHAQTTSF
;
A
#
# COMPACT_ATOMS: atom_id res chain seq x y z
N PRO A 1 -12.29 -49.25 -15.15
CA PRO A 1 -11.82 -50.45 -14.42
C PRO A 1 -12.55 -50.58 -13.07
N LEU A 2 -13.62 -51.37 -13.07
CA LEU A 2 -14.33 -51.81 -11.86
C LEU A 2 -13.40 -52.69 -11.03
N ILE A 3 -13.07 -52.26 -9.81
CA ILE A 3 -12.39 -53.12 -8.84
C ILE A 3 -13.43 -54.14 -8.35
N ARG A 4 -13.30 -55.38 -8.83
CA ARG A 4 -14.00 -56.54 -8.29
C ARG A 4 -13.45 -56.80 -6.88
N SER A 5 -14.23 -56.47 -5.85
CA SER A 5 -13.98 -56.96 -4.49
C SER A 5 -14.46 -58.42 -4.39
N GLN A 6 -13.69 -59.34 -4.95
CA GLN A 6 -13.77 -60.76 -4.60
C GLN A 6 -12.90 -61.00 -3.37
N ASP A 7 -13.42 -60.64 -2.20
CA ASP A 7 -12.99 -61.13 -0.89
C ASP A 7 -14.19 -60.97 0.06
N ARG A 8 -15.18 -61.84 -0.12
CA ARG A 8 -16.29 -62.02 0.82
C ARG A 8 -16.15 -63.39 1.48
N HIS A 9 -15.13 -63.57 2.30
CA HIS A 9 -15.05 -64.64 3.31
C HIS A 9 -14.05 -64.26 4.40
N THR A 10 -14.37 -63.23 5.18
CA THR A 10 -13.98 -63.21 6.59
C THR A 10 -15.29 -63.17 7.37
N GLY A 11 -15.67 -64.31 7.98
CA GLY A 11 -16.77 -64.33 8.92
C GLY A 11 -16.54 -63.26 9.98
N ALA A 12 -17.61 -62.61 10.45
CA ALA A 12 -17.49 -61.71 11.58
C ALA A 12 -16.74 -62.46 12.71
N PRO A 13 -15.75 -61.82 13.37
CA PRO A 13 -15.01 -62.47 14.44
C PRO A 13 -15.98 -62.95 15.52
N ASP A 14 -15.68 -64.10 16.11
CA ASP A 14 -16.48 -64.64 17.21
C ASP A 14 -16.57 -63.59 18.33
N ILE A 15 -17.81 -63.19 18.66
CA ILE A 15 -18.06 -62.24 19.74
C ILE A 15 -18.02 -63.01 21.06
N TYR A 16 -16.96 -62.80 21.84
CA TYR A 16 -16.84 -63.35 23.18
C TYR A 16 -17.37 -62.36 24.21
N SER A 17 -18.47 -62.69 24.87
CA SER A 17 -19.01 -61.92 26.00
C SER A 17 -18.35 -62.35 27.32
N LEU A 18 -17.89 -61.39 28.13
CA LEU A 18 -17.39 -61.67 29.48
C LEU A 18 -18.56 -61.99 30.42
N THR A 19 -18.74 -63.26 30.78
CA THR A 19 -19.82 -63.73 31.67
C THR A 19 -19.42 -63.80 33.15
N ARG A 20 -18.16 -63.49 33.48
CA ARG A 20 -17.62 -63.59 34.84
C ARG A 20 -17.35 -62.21 35.44
N ASN A 21 -18.00 -61.92 36.56
CA ASN A 21 -17.85 -60.71 37.34
C ASN A 21 -16.75 -60.89 38.39
N PHE A 22 -15.65 -60.14 38.26
CA PHE A 22 -14.52 -60.16 39.20
C PHE A 22 -14.57 -59.01 40.22
N ARG A 23 -15.65 -58.23 40.22
CA ARG A 23 -15.77 -56.99 40.99
C ARG A 23 -16.63 -57.15 42.24
N SER A 24 -17.79 -57.78 42.08
CA SER A 24 -18.85 -57.82 43.11
C SER A 24 -19.05 -59.21 43.65
N VAL A 25 -19.48 -59.30 44.92
CA VAL A 25 -19.78 -60.57 45.58
C VAL A 25 -21.03 -61.24 45.01
N HIS A 26 -21.12 -62.56 45.19
CA HIS A 26 -22.16 -63.42 44.63
C HIS A 26 -23.58 -62.96 44.94
N SER A 27 -23.83 -62.49 46.17
CA SER A 27 -25.13 -62.01 46.60
C SER A 27 -25.58 -60.75 45.83
N ILE A 28 -24.69 -59.78 45.61
CA ILE A 28 -24.95 -58.59 44.79
C ILE A 28 -25.13 -58.95 43.32
N VAL A 29 -24.30 -59.86 42.79
CA VAL A 29 -24.43 -60.34 41.40
C VAL A 29 -25.75 -61.06 41.17
N SER A 30 -26.23 -61.83 42.16
CA SER A 30 -27.54 -62.49 42.11
C SER A 30 -28.67 -61.47 42.03
N LEU A 31 -28.62 -60.42 42.87
CA LEU A 31 -29.60 -59.33 42.83
C LEU A 31 -29.58 -58.58 41.49
N ALA A 32 -28.40 -58.32 40.94
CA ALA A 32 -28.26 -57.71 39.63
C ALA A 32 -28.83 -58.61 38.52
N ASN A 33 -28.60 -59.93 38.58
CA ASN A 33 -29.17 -60.90 37.65
C ASN A 33 -30.70 -60.99 37.74
N ALA A 34 -31.29 -60.77 38.92
CA ALA A 34 -32.73 -60.69 39.07
C ALA A 34 -33.32 -59.52 38.27
N LEU A 35 -32.66 -58.35 38.32
CA LEU A 35 -33.03 -57.17 37.52
C LEU A 35 -32.91 -57.45 36.02
N LEU A 36 -31.82 -58.10 35.58
CA LEU A 36 -31.66 -58.50 34.17
C LEU A 36 -32.72 -59.52 33.73
N THR A 37 -33.15 -60.41 34.63
CA THR A 37 -34.23 -61.37 34.35
C THR A 37 -35.55 -60.64 34.16
N ILE A 38 -35.90 -59.70 35.05
CA ILE A 38 -37.07 -58.83 34.89
C ILE A 38 -37.01 -58.07 33.55
N GLN A 39 -35.86 -57.50 33.20
CA GLN A 39 -35.69 -56.80 31.92
C GLN A 39 -36.00 -57.70 30.72
N ARG A 40 -35.46 -58.93 30.72
CA ARG A 40 -35.65 -59.91 29.65
C ARG A 40 -37.11 -60.36 29.52
N GLU A 41 -37.74 -60.67 30.65
CA GLU A 41 -39.11 -61.20 30.68
C GLU A 41 -40.16 -60.12 30.39
N ARG A 42 -39.98 -58.91 30.94
CA ARG A 42 -40.99 -57.85 30.89
C ARG A 42 -40.84 -56.91 29.69
N THR A 43 -39.60 -56.59 29.29
CA THR A 43 -39.34 -55.52 28.30
C THR A 43 -38.76 -55.99 26.96
N GLY A 44 -38.29 -57.24 26.85
CA GLY A 44 -37.69 -57.81 25.63
C GLY A 44 -36.22 -57.43 25.39
N ARG A 45 -35.44 -58.36 24.77
CA ARG A 45 -33.95 -58.41 24.64
C ARG A 45 -33.24 -57.06 24.47
N SER A 46 -32.18 -56.87 25.25
CA SER A 46 -30.94 -56.17 24.86
C SER A 46 -29.88 -57.24 24.59
N ASP A 47 -29.22 -57.19 23.43
CA ASP A 47 -28.26 -58.25 23.03
C ASP A 47 -26.96 -58.24 23.87
N ASP A 48 -26.76 -57.25 24.74
CA ASP A 48 -25.53 -57.03 25.52
C ASP A 48 -25.60 -57.46 27.00
N ASP A 49 -26.78 -57.78 27.55
CA ASP A 49 -26.97 -57.98 28.99
C ASP A 49 -26.99 -59.47 29.39
N GLY A 50 -25.83 -60.14 29.30
CA GLY A 50 -25.62 -61.51 29.77
C GLY A 50 -25.74 -61.66 31.29
N LEU A 51 -26.34 -62.76 31.77
CA LEU A 51 -26.31 -63.08 33.21
C LEU A 51 -24.85 -63.31 33.64
N GLN A 52 -24.50 -62.79 34.80
CA GLN A 52 -23.13 -62.81 35.28
C GLN A 52 -22.93 -63.87 36.38
N SER A 53 -21.74 -64.46 36.43
CA SER A 53 -21.32 -65.37 37.49
C SER A 53 -20.11 -64.82 38.23
N THR A 54 -19.94 -65.13 39.50
CA THR A 54 -18.76 -64.72 40.29
C THR A 54 -18.36 -65.79 41.29
N THR A 55 -17.08 -65.80 41.65
CA THR A 55 -16.50 -66.64 42.71
C THR A 55 -16.22 -65.87 44.00
N LEU A 56 -16.51 -64.57 44.04
CA LEU A 56 -16.35 -63.76 45.25
C LEU A 56 -17.55 -63.97 46.17
N HIS A 57 -17.29 -64.33 47.42
CA HIS A 57 -18.34 -64.47 48.45
C HIS A 57 -18.34 -63.29 49.41
N GLY A 58 -19.52 -62.92 49.88
CA GLY A 58 -19.74 -61.80 50.77
C GLY A 58 -21.15 -61.83 51.37
N PRO A 59 -21.48 -60.86 52.22
CA PRO A 59 -22.77 -60.82 52.90
C PRO A 59 -23.92 -60.57 51.93
N THR A 60 -25.12 -60.98 52.34
CA THR A 60 -26.36 -60.67 51.63
C THR A 60 -26.63 -59.15 51.71
N PRO A 61 -27.09 -58.50 50.62
CA PRO A 61 -27.59 -57.14 50.71
C PRO A 61 -28.73 -57.03 51.73
N VAL A 62 -28.83 -55.88 52.39
CA VAL A 62 -29.81 -55.65 53.45
C VAL A 62 -30.80 -54.58 53.02
N ILE A 63 -32.10 -54.88 53.08
CA ILE A 63 -33.15 -53.87 53.04
C ILE A 63 -33.41 -53.37 54.46
N VAL A 64 -33.32 -52.06 54.65
CA VAL A 64 -33.43 -51.46 55.99
C VAL A 64 -34.79 -50.81 56.25
N HIS A 65 -35.28 -51.04 57.47
CA HIS A 65 -36.47 -50.39 58.01
C HIS A 65 -36.07 -49.22 58.93
N GLY A 66 -36.78 -48.11 58.77
CA GLY A 66 -36.60 -46.88 59.57
C GLY A 66 -37.19 -45.67 58.87
N THR A 67 -37.20 -44.53 59.57
CA THR A 67 -37.48 -43.23 58.97
C THR A 67 -36.26 -42.69 58.21
N GLU A 68 -36.48 -41.67 57.37
CA GLU A 68 -35.39 -41.05 56.61
C GLU A 68 -34.32 -40.47 57.54
N GLU A 69 -34.76 -39.83 58.62
CA GLU A 69 -33.92 -39.22 59.65
C GLU A 69 -33.12 -40.27 60.42
N GLU A 70 -33.74 -41.39 60.79
CA GLU A 70 -33.08 -42.50 61.47
C GLU A 70 -31.96 -43.10 60.61
N VAL A 71 -32.23 -43.38 59.34
CA VAL A 71 -31.26 -43.95 58.42
C VAL A 71 -30.13 -42.96 58.16
N ALA A 72 -30.46 -41.68 57.90
CA ALA A 72 -29.47 -40.63 57.69
C ALA A 72 -28.54 -40.48 58.91
N ALA A 73 -29.10 -40.51 60.13
CA ALA A 73 -28.32 -40.43 61.36
C ALA A 73 -27.37 -41.62 61.56
N LYS A 74 -27.67 -42.81 61.01
CA LYS A 74 -26.81 -44.00 61.08
C LYS A 74 -25.68 -44.03 60.07
N ILE A 75 -25.74 -43.19 59.04
CA ILE A 75 -24.72 -43.12 57.98
C ILE A 75 -24.10 -41.74 57.82
N ASN A 76 -24.41 -40.76 58.67
CA ASN A 76 -23.92 -39.37 58.53
C ASN A 76 -22.38 -39.23 58.49
N ASP A 77 -21.63 -40.24 58.95
CA ASP A 77 -20.17 -40.27 58.91
C ASP A 77 -19.61 -41.56 58.28
N PHE A 78 -20.15 -41.96 57.12
CA PHE A 78 -19.67 -43.18 56.45
C PHE A 78 -18.20 -43.10 56.01
N GLY A 79 -17.46 -44.22 56.11
CA GLY A 79 -16.02 -44.35 55.86
C GLY A 79 -15.62 -44.23 54.38
N PRO A 80 -14.31 -44.32 54.05
CA PRO A 80 -13.82 -44.30 52.67
C PRO A 80 -14.34 -45.52 51.88
N ARG A 81 -14.30 -45.45 50.54
CA ARG A 81 -14.89 -46.45 49.62
C ARG A 81 -16.37 -46.75 49.87
N CYS A 82 -17.08 -45.86 50.56
CA CYS A 82 -18.51 -45.93 50.77
C CYS A 82 -19.21 -44.78 50.05
N ALA A 83 -20.42 -45.02 49.57
CA ALA A 83 -21.23 -44.02 48.88
C ALA A 83 -22.72 -44.20 49.16
N VAL A 84 -23.46 -43.10 49.04
CA VAL A 84 -24.92 -43.13 48.95
C VAL A 84 -25.30 -42.87 47.50
N VAL A 85 -26.13 -43.75 46.93
CA VAL A 85 -26.54 -43.66 45.53
C VAL A 85 -28.05 -43.42 45.47
N VAL A 86 -28.43 -42.41 44.71
CA VAL A 86 -29.82 -42.07 44.41
C VAL A 86 -30.04 -42.17 42.90
N LEU A 87 -31.30 -42.20 42.45
CA LEU A 87 -31.57 -42.23 41.02
C LEU A 87 -31.55 -40.84 40.37
N GLU A 88 -32.00 -39.81 41.10
CA GLU A 88 -32.22 -38.46 40.56
C GLU A 88 -31.27 -37.42 41.17
N SER A 89 -30.85 -36.43 40.37
CA SER A 89 -29.93 -35.38 40.80
C SER A 89 -30.52 -34.43 41.86
N GLU A 90 -31.83 -34.21 41.89
CA GLU A 90 -32.48 -33.40 42.93
C GLU A 90 -32.42 -34.09 44.30
N ALA A 91 -32.68 -35.40 44.33
CA ALA A 91 -32.53 -36.21 45.52
C ALA A 91 -31.08 -36.22 46.02
N ARG A 92 -30.10 -36.23 45.09
CA ARG A 92 -28.67 -36.16 45.42
C ARG A 92 -28.37 -34.87 46.17
N ASP A 93 -28.80 -33.72 45.64
CA ASP A 93 -28.49 -32.42 46.24
C ASP A 93 -29.18 -32.22 47.60
N ARG A 94 -30.40 -32.71 47.77
CA ARG A 94 -31.10 -32.71 49.07
C ARG A 94 -30.37 -33.59 50.08
N LEU A 95 -30.03 -34.82 49.68
CA LEU A 95 -29.44 -35.80 50.58
C LEU A 95 -27.97 -35.48 50.91
N ALA A 96 -27.21 -34.92 49.97
CA ALA A 96 -25.86 -34.39 50.20
C ALA A 96 -25.86 -33.31 51.30
N LYS A 97 -26.86 -32.42 51.30
CA LYS A 97 -27.04 -31.41 52.36
C LYS A 97 -27.44 -32.05 53.68
N LEU A 98 -28.37 -33.01 53.67
CA LEU A 98 -28.83 -33.70 54.87
C LEU A 98 -27.69 -34.47 55.56
N LEU A 99 -26.85 -35.15 54.77
CA LEU A 99 -25.72 -35.93 55.27
C LEU A 99 -24.44 -35.11 55.47
N GLY A 100 -24.38 -33.88 54.96
CA GLY A 100 -23.16 -33.06 54.97
C GLY A 100 -22.00 -33.67 54.19
N SER A 101 -22.29 -34.42 53.12
CA SER A 101 -21.31 -35.18 52.34
C SER A 101 -21.48 -34.97 50.84
N GLU A 102 -20.36 -34.83 50.14
CA GLU A 102 -20.24 -34.76 48.69
C GLU A 102 -20.21 -36.16 48.05
N ARG A 103 -20.16 -37.23 48.86
CA ARG A 103 -20.14 -38.64 48.42
C ARG A 103 -21.54 -39.25 48.29
N VAL A 104 -22.51 -38.40 47.95
CA VAL A 104 -23.83 -38.79 47.48
C VAL A 104 -23.85 -38.63 45.96
N PHE A 105 -24.25 -39.68 45.24
CA PHE A 105 -24.19 -39.71 43.79
C PHE A 105 -25.54 -40.06 43.20
N ASP A 106 -25.93 -39.39 42.13
CA ASP A 106 -26.96 -39.90 41.22
C ASP A 106 -26.36 -40.97 40.28
N VAL A 107 -27.23 -41.75 39.61
CA VAL A 107 -26.81 -42.83 38.69
C VAL A 107 -25.85 -42.35 37.60
N GLN A 108 -26.03 -41.13 37.08
CA GLN A 108 -25.15 -40.60 36.04
C GLN A 108 -23.77 -40.26 36.61
N SER A 109 -23.73 -39.62 37.77
CA SER A 109 -22.50 -39.19 38.43
C SER A 109 -21.66 -40.35 39.00
N CYS A 110 -22.30 -41.47 39.37
CA CYS A 110 -21.62 -42.66 39.90
C CYS A 110 -21.04 -43.59 38.82
N LYS A 111 -21.33 -43.33 37.54
CA LYS A 111 -20.83 -44.16 36.43
C LYS A 111 -19.30 -44.12 36.39
N GLY A 112 -18.67 -45.30 36.33
CA GLY A 112 -17.21 -45.44 36.36
C GLY A 112 -16.59 -45.34 37.75
N LEU A 113 -17.39 -45.16 38.80
CA LEU A 113 -16.96 -45.23 40.19
C LEU A 113 -17.25 -46.62 40.78
N GLU A 114 -16.43 -47.00 41.75
CA GLU A 114 -16.57 -48.25 42.48
C GLU A 114 -16.43 -48.02 43.97
N PHE A 115 -17.33 -48.64 44.72
CA PHE A 115 -17.39 -48.51 46.17
C PHE A 115 -17.42 -49.91 46.77
N ASP A 116 -16.72 -50.11 47.88
CA ASP A 116 -16.81 -51.35 48.63
C ASP A 116 -18.18 -51.50 49.29
N ALA A 117 -18.77 -50.39 49.74
CA ALA A 117 -20.12 -50.32 50.28
C ALA A 117 -20.98 -49.25 49.60
N CYS A 118 -22.25 -49.55 49.34
CA CYS A 118 -23.24 -48.54 48.93
C CYS A 118 -24.52 -48.64 49.74
N VAL A 119 -25.17 -47.49 49.95
CA VAL A 119 -26.58 -47.42 50.33
C VAL A 119 -27.37 -46.85 49.16
N LEU A 120 -28.35 -47.60 48.66
CA LEU A 120 -29.29 -47.09 47.66
C LEU A 120 -30.44 -46.41 48.38
N TRP A 121 -30.72 -45.16 48.00
CA TRP A 121 -31.80 -44.36 48.60
C TRP A 121 -32.98 -44.26 47.64
N ASN A 122 -34.11 -44.82 48.05
CA ASN A 122 -35.36 -44.90 47.28
C ASN A 122 -35.18 -45.41 45.84
N PRO A 123 -34.46 -46.53 45.59
CA PRO A 123 -34.24 -47.02 44.24
C PRO A 123 -35.52 -47.43 43.50
N LEU A 124 -36.60 -47.81 44.20
CA LEU A 124 -37.90 -48.09 43.56
C LEU A 124 -38.91 -46.96 43.78
N GLY A 125 -38.82 -46.23 44.90
CA GLY A 125 -39.83 -45.25 45.30
C GLY A 125 -40.14 -44.15 44.27
N GLY A 126 -39.14 -43.68 43.52
CA GLY A 126 -39.35 -42.65 42.47
C GLY A 126 -40.17 -43.14 41.27
N ASP A 127 -40.02 -44.41 40.91
CA ASP A 127 -40.73 -45.07 39.80
C ASP A 127 -41.69 -46.16 40.33
N ARG A 128 -42.28 -45.97 41.52
CA ARG A 128 -43.03 -47.03 42.25
C ARG A 128 -44.11 -47.68 41.39
N GLU A 129 -44.91 -46.87 40.69
CA GLU A 129 -46.00 -47.38 39.82
C GLU A 129 -45.47 -48.19 38.62
N VAL A 130 -44.26 -47.88 38.14
CA VAL A 130 -43.58 -48.66 37.09
C VAL A 130 -43.12 -49.99 37.67
N TRP A 131 -42.53 -49.99 38.87
CA TRP A 131 -42.08 -51.21 39.55
C TRP A 131 -43.24 -52.12 39.99
N GLU A 132 -44.35 -51.55 40.45
CA GLU A 132 -45.59 -52.31 40.73
C GLU A 132 -46.08 -53.03 39.47
N ARG A 133 -46.11 -52.36 38.31
CA ARG A 133 -46.46 -52.99 37.04
C ARG A 133 -45.46 -54.07 36.63
N LEU A 134 -44.16 -53.82 36.79
CA LEU A 134 -43.10 -54.77 36.46
C LEU A 134 -43.10 -56.05 37.31
N LEU A 135 -43.50 -55.95 38.58
CA LEU A 135 -43.36 -57.03 39.57
C LEU A 135 -44.68 -57.74 39.91
N VAL A 136 -45.81 -57.04 39.82
CA VAL A 136 -47.11 -57.53 40.33
C VAL A 136 -48.13 -57.72 39.21
N SER A 137 -48.15 -56.86 38.19
CA SER A 137 -49.07 -56.98 37.05
C SER A 137 -48.58 -58.04 36.06
N ASP A 138 -49.47 -58.69 35.32
CA ASP A 138 -49.14 -59.56 34.17
C ASP A 138 -49.10 -58.80 32.83
N GLU A 139 -49.32 -57.48 32.85
CA GLU A 139 -49.36 -56.66 31.63
C GLU A 139 -47.99 -56.65 30.91
N PRO A 140 -47.95 -56.92 29.58
CA PRO A 140 -46.71 -56.91 28.82
C PRO A 140 -46.18 -55.48 28.64
N MET A 141 -44.94 -55.22 29.07
CA MET A 141 -44.28 -53.91 28.98
C MET A 141 -43.16 -53.91 27.92
N ARG A 142 -43.39 -54.63 26.81
CA ARG A 142 -42.39 -54.76 25.75
C ARG A 142 -42.04 -53.39 25.18
N GLU A 143 -40.75 -53.13 25.09
CA GLU A 143 -40.21 -51.88 24.54
C GLU A 143 -40.59 -50.59 25.29
N ASP A 144 -41.18 -50.68 26.49
CA ASP A 144 -41.50 -49.51 27.31
C ASP A 144 -40.20 -48.80 27.76
N PRO A 145 -39.94 -47.55 27.30
CA PRO A 145 -38.72 -46.83 27.63
C PRO A 145 -38.61 -46.46 29.11
N VAL A 146 -39.74 -46.22 29.79
CA VAL A 146 -39.79 -45.85 31.21
C VAL A 146 -39.42 -47.06 32.07
N ALA A 147 -40.00 -48.22 31.76
CA ALA A 147 -39.66 -49.48 32.43
C ALA A 147 -38.19 -49.88 32.22
N ARG A 148 -37.70 -49.81 30.98
CA ARG A 148 -36.29 -50.08 30.66
C ARG A 148 -35.34 -49.15 31.41
N ARG A 149 -35.66 -47.86 31.48
CA ARG A 149 -34.87 -46.87 32.24
C ARG A 149 -34.87 -47.20 33.73
N ALA A 150 -36.04 -47.47 34.32
CA ALA A 150 -36.15 -47.80 35.73
C ALA A 150 -35.28 -49.02 36.10
N ILE A 151 -35.42 -50.12 35.33
CA ILE A 151 -34.62 -51.34 35.55
C ILE A 151 -33.13 -51.07 35.37
N HIS A 152 -32.74 -50.39 34.28
CA HIS A 152 -31.34 -50.09 34.01
C HIS A 152 -30.72 -49.20 35.09
N HIS A 153 -31.41 -48.16 35.55
CA HIS A 153 -30.92 -47.28 36.62
C HIS A 153 -30.73 -48.04 37.94
N THR A 154 -31.70 -48.86 38.34
CA THR A 154 -31.59 -49.70 39.54
C THR A 154 -30.48 -50.72 39.40
N TYR A 155 -30.31 -51.33 38.22
CA TYR A 155 -29.21 -52.25 37.93
C TYR A 155 -27.84 -51.56 38.06
N VAL A 156 -27.68 -50.38 37.46
CA VAL A 156 -26.44 -49.61 37.55
C VAL A 156 -26.14 -49.25 39.01
N ALA A 157 -27.16 -48.85 39.78
CA ALA A 157 -27.04 -48.50 41.19
C ALA A 157 -26.61 -49.71 42.05
N VAL A 158 -27.29 -50.85 41.92
CA VAL A 158 -26.95 -52.11 42.62
C VAL A 158 -25.51 -52.54 42.32
N THR A 159 -25.09 -52.45 41.06
CA THR A 159 -23.74 -52.86 40.63
C THR A 159 -22.63 -51.85 40.98
N ARG A 160 -22.94 -50.73 41.64
CA ARG A 160 -21.90 -49.83 42.16
C ARG A 160 -21.17 -50.42 43.36
N ALA A 161 -21.87 -51.18 44.20
CA ALA A 161 -21.33 -51.84 45.38
C ALA A 161 -20.52 -53.10 45.01
N ARG A 162 -19.34 -53.25 45.60
CA ARG A 162 -18.49 -54.44 45.43
C ARG A 162 -18.76 -55.50 46.49
N ARG A 163 -18.97 -55.11 47.76
CA ARG A 163 -19.03 -56.06 48.88
C ARG A 163 -20.27 -55.90 49.76
N TYR A 164 -20.66 -54.67 50.09
CA TYR A 164 -21.79 -54.40 50.97
C TYR A 164 -22.82 -53.52 50.27
N LEU A 165 -24.09 -53.89 50.37
CA LEU A 165 -25.19 -53.15 49.76
C LEU A 165 -26.33 -53.02 50.78
N GLY A 166 -26.65 -51.78 51.13
CA GLY A 166 -27.86 -51.41 51.85
C GLY A 166 -28.90 -50.82 50.90
N ILE A 167 -30.17 -51.13 51.12
CA ILE A 167 -31.29 -50.56 50.37
C ILE A 167 -32.25 -49.91 51.36
N PHE A 168 -32.50 -48.62 51.17
CA PHE A 168 -33.50 -47.88 51.94
C PHE A 168 -34.63 -47.44 51.02
N GLU A 169 -35.86 -47.76 51.41
CA GLU A 169 -37.09 -47.22 50.83
C GLU A 169 -37.83 -46.46 51.93
N SER A 170 -38.19 -45.21 51.64
CA SER A 170 -38.89 -44.29 52.55
C SER A 170 -40.36 -44.68 52.75
N THR A 171 -40.98 -45.29 51.75
CA THR A 171 -42.38 -45.73 51.80
C THR A 171 -42.49 -47.23 52.05
N ALA A 172 -43.53 -47.65 52.76
CA ALA A 172 -43.76 -49.06 53.04
C ALA A 172 -44.13 -49.83 51.76
N GLU A 173 -44.83 -49.16 50.83
CA GLU A 173 -45.27 -49.68 49.54
C GLU A 173 -44.08 -50.00 48.64
N ALA A 174 -43.11 -49.09 48.49
CA ALA A 174 -41.90 -49.36 47.71
C ALA A 174 -41.03 -50.43 48.38
N ARG A 175 -40.99 -50.46 49.73
CA ARG A 175 -40.27 -51.50 50.46
C ARG A 175 -40.84 -52.90 50.21
N ALA A 176 -42.17 -53.03 50.18
CA ALA A 176 -42.85 -54.30 49.92
C ALA A 176 -42.53 -54.89 48.53
N LEU A 177 -42.16 -54.06 47.55
CA LEU A 177 -41.76 -54.53 46.22
C LEU A 177 -40.49 -55.39 46.26
N TRP A 178 -39.59 -55.15 47.21
CA TRP A 178 -38.39 -55.97 47.42
C TRP A 178 -38.68 -57.35 48.04
N GLU A 179 -39.90 -57.60 48.52
CA GLU A 179 -40.34 -58.89 49.07
C GLU A 179 -41.04 -59.79 48.01
N THR A 180 -41.20 -59.26 46.79
CA THR A 180 -41.79 -59.96 45.64
C THR A 180 -40.89 -61.08 45.13
N ALA A 181 -41.46 -61.99 44.34
CA ALA A 181 -40.79 -63.24 43.92
C ALA A 181 -39.40 -63.05 43.29
N PRO A 182 -39.13 -62.05 42.43
CA PRO A 182 -37.81 -61.87 41.82
C PRO A 182 -36.69 -61.52 42.81
N PHE A 183 -37.01 -60.93 43.97
CA PHE A 183 -36.03 -60.47 44.96
C PHE A 183 -36.02 -61.30 46.25
N ARG A 184 -37.07 -62.10 46.47
CA ARG A 184 -37.22 -62.95 47.64
C ARG A 184 -36.03 -63.91 47.80
N GLY A 185 -35.44 -63.92 48.99
CA GLY A 185 -34.28 -64.76 49.33
C GLY A 185 -32.94 -64.19 48.87
N GLN A 186 -32.93 -63.02 48.23
CA GLN A 186 -31.69 -62.32 47.82
C GLN A 186 -31.31 -61.17 48.75
N LEU A 187 -32.22 -60.80 49.66
CA LEU A 187 -32.09 -59.68 50.59
C LEU A 187 -32.39 -60.17 52.02
N GLU A 188 -31.64 -59.64 52.98
CA GLU A 188 -31.98 -59.72 54.41
C GLU A 188 -32.71 -58.44 54.84
N SER A 189 -33.64 -58.57 55.80
CA SER A 189 -34.37 -57.44 56.39
C SER A 189 -33.78 -57.13 57.77
N ASP A 190 -33.42 -55.87 58.02
CA ASP A 190 -32.88 -55.40 59.31
C ASP A 190 -33.26 -53.93 59.54
N ASN A 191 -32.99 -53.37 60.72
CA ASN A 191 -33.21 -51.95 61.00
C ASN A 191 -32.03 -51.07 60.53
N ALA A 192 -32.18 -49.75 60.61
CA ALA A 192 -31.15 -48.78 60.22
C ALA A 192 -29.75 -49.01 60.86
N ALA A 193 -29.65 -49.63 62.05
CA ALA A 193 -28.37 -49.88 62.70
C ALA A 193 -27.51 -50.93 61.97
N ALA A 194 -28.11 -51.73 61.08
CA ALA A 194 -27.38 -52.66 60.22
C ALA A 194 -26.39 -51.95 59.31
N LEU A 195 -26.73 -50.74 58.83
CA LEU A 195 -25.87 -49.97 57.93
C LEU A 195 -24.55 -49.57 58.59
N SER A 196 -24.59 -49.21 59.88
CA SER A 196 -23.38 -48.81 60.60
C SER A 196 -22.33 -49.92 60.68
N LYS A 197 -22.72 -51.20 60.53
CA LYS A 197 -21.78 -52.34 60.54
C LYS A 197 -20.80 -52.34 59.36
N PHE A 198 -21.14 -51.67 58.24
CA PHE A 198 -20.33 -51.67 57.03
C PHE A 198 -20.14 -50.28 56.38
N MET A 199 -21.02 -49.32 56.68
CA MET A 199 -20.89 -47.94 56.20
C MET A 199 -19.98 -47.11 57.11
N VAL A 200 -20.02 -47.32 58.42
CA VAL A 200 -19.33 -46.47 59.40
C VAL A 200 -18.28 -47.30 60.11
N PHE A 201 -17.02 -47.01 59.83
CA PHE A 201 -15.89 -47.66 60.47
C PHE A 201 -14.77 -46.65 60.69
N ALA A 202 -13.94 -46.89 61.70
CA ALA A 202 -12.74 -46.09 61.93
C ALA A 202 -11.79 -46.30 60.74
N ALA A 203 -11.57 -45.23 59.98
CA ALA A 203 -10.65 -45.22 58.86
C ALA A 203 -9.44 -44.35 59.20
N SER A 204 -8.26 -44.79 58.78
CA SER A 204 -7.04 -44.03 59.02
C SER A 204 -6.98 -42.78 58.12
N PRO A 205 -6.24 -41.72 58.51
CA PRO A 205 -6.00 -40.58 57.64
C PRO A 205 -5.44 -40.96 56.26
N GLU A 206 -4.62 -42.01 56.19
CA GLU A 206 -4.02 -42.53 54.95
C GLU A 206 -5.07 -43.18 54.03
N GLU A 207 -6.06 -43.88 54.58
CA GLU A 207 -7.17 -44.44 53.80
C GLU A 207 -8.02 -43.32 53.18
N TRP A 208 -8.29 -42.26 53.94
CA TRP A 208 -8.97 -41.07 53.43
C TRP A 208 -8.14 -40.34 52.37
N GLU A 209 -6.83 -40.24 52.56
CA GLU A 209 -5.94 -39.63 51.57
C GLU A 209 -5.93 -40.42 50.25
N SER A 210 -5.84 -41.75 50.31
CA SER A 210 -5.90 -42.62 49.13
C SER A 210 -7.24 -42.51 48.39
N GLU A 211 -8.35 -42.39 49.12
CA GLU A 211 -9.67 -42.14 48.53
C GLU A 211 -9.74 -40.75 47.86
N GLY A 212 -9.14 -39.74 48.50
CA GLY A 212 -8.99 -38.41 47.92
C GLY A 212 -8.22 -38.42 46.60
N ASP A 213 -7.10 -39.15 46.55
CA ASP A 213 -6.31 -39.36 45.33
C ASP A 213 -7.14 -40.05 44.23
N TYR A 214 -7.92 -41.07 44.60
CA TYR A 214 -8.81 -41.77 43.68
C TYR A 214 -9.82 -40.83 43.01
N PHE A 215 -10.44 -39.93 43.78
CA PHE A 215 -11.39 -38.94 43.27
C PHE A 215 -10.69 -37.82 42.47
N LEU A 216 -9.55 -37.34 42.95
CA LEU A 216 -8.79 -36.27 42.28
C LEU A 216 -8.31 -36.71 40.89
N ALA A 217 -7.82 -37.95 40.75
CA ALA A 217 -7.42 -38.55 39.48
C ALA A 217 -8.56 -38.64 38.45
N ARG A 218 -9.82 -38.56 38.92
CA ARG A 218 -11.04 -38.55 38.11
C ARG A 218 -11.70 -37.17 38.02
N GLN A 219 -10.99 -36.12 38.45
CA GLN A 219 -11.46 -34.73 38.47
C GLN A 219 -12.76 -34.55 39.29
N ARG A 220 -12.98 -35.40 40.30
CA ARG A 220 -14.09 -35.31 41.25
C ARG A 220 -13.67 -34.47 42.46
N PHE A 221 -13.47 -33.18 42.19
CA PHE A 221 -12.83 -32.24 43.11
C PHE A 221 -13.54 -32.07 44.46
N ARG A 222 -14.88 -32.03 44.49
CA ARG A 222 -15.63 -31.87 45.74
C ARG A 222 -15.49 -33.09 46.64
N GLN A 223 -15.59 -34.29 46.06
CA GLN A 223 -15.39 -35.55 46.76
C GLN A 223 -13.96 -35.67 47.29
N ALA A 224 -12.97 -35.31 46.46
CA ALA A 224 -11.57 -35.29 46.86
C ALA A 224 -11.33 -34.31 48.04
N ALA A 225 -11.90 -33.11 47.97
CA ALA A 225 -11.82 -32.12 49.04
C ALA A 225 -12.39 -32.65 50.37
N GLU A 226 -13.57 -33.28 50.36
CA GLU A 226 -14.12 -33.92 51.56
C GLU A 226 -13.18 -35.00 52.11
N CYS A 227 -12.60 -35.83 51.25
CA CYS A 227 -11.69 -36.89 51.68
C CYS A 227 -10.41 -36.31 52.32
N PHE A 228 -9.79 -35.29 51.71
CA PHE A 228 -8.62 -34.63 52.28
C PHE A 228 -8.92 -33.87 53.58
N ARG A 229 -10.12 -33.30 53.72
CA ARG A 229 -10.59 -32.71 54.97
C ARG A 229 -10.63 -33.77 56.08
N ARG A 230 -11.22 -34.94 55.81
CA ARG A 230 -11.29 -36.07 56.75
C ARG A 230 -9.91 -36.68 57.04
N ALA A 231 -8.99 -36.64 56.07
CA ALA A 231 -7.59 -37.03 56.25
C ALA A 231 -6.75 -36.00 57.04
N GLY A 232 -7.31 -34.83 57.40
CA GLY A 232 -6.55 -33.76 58.05
C GLY A 232 -5.49 -33.11 57.15
N LYS A 233 -5.73 -33.06 55.84
CA LYS A 233 -4.84 -32.50 54.80
C LYS A 233 -5.40 -31.18 54.25
N PRO A 234 -5.35 -30.06 55.02
CA PRO A 234 -6.02 -28.81 54.68
C PRO A 234 -5.51 -28.13 53.41
N VAL A 235 -4.25 -28.37 53.02
CA VAL A 235 -3.66 -27.88 51.76
C VAL A 235 -4.29 -28.60 50.57
N ARG A 236 -4.35 -29.93 50.61
CA ARG A 236 -4.92 -30.76 49.53
C ARG A 236 -6.43 -30.56 49.39
N GLU A 237 -7.12 -30.33 50.51
CA GLU A 237 -8.53 -29.93 50.52
C GLU A 237 -8.73 -28.62 49.74
N ARG A 238 -7.99 -27.57 50.10
CA ARG A 238 -8.07 -26.25 49.43
C ARG A 238 -7.69 -26.34 47.96
N GLU A 239 -6.66 -27.11 47.61
CA GLU A 239 -6.23 -27.31 46.23
C GLU A 239 -7.34 -27.98 45.40
N SER A 240 -7.99 -29.00 45.97
CA SER A 240 -9.13 -29.67 45.35
C SER A 240 -10.31 -28.70 45.18
N LEU A 241 -10.61 -27.86 46.17
CA LEU A 241 -11.64 -26.82 46.05
C LEU A 241 -11.29 -25.77 44.99
N ALA A 242 -10.02 -25.37 44.87
CA ALA A 242 -9.55 -24.47 43.83
C ALA A 242 -9.77 -25.09 42.44
N GLY A 243 -9.40 -26.37 42.27
CA GLY A 243 -9.67 -27.15 41.05
C GLY A 243 -11.16 -27.26 40.74
N HIS A 244 -12.02 -27.42 41.76
CA HIS A 244 -13.47 -27.38 41.58
C HIS A 244 -13.94 -26.04 41.01
N TYR A 245 -13.53 -24.92 41.62
CA TYR A 245 -13.95 -23.60 41.16
C TYR A 245 -13.44 -23.32 39.75
N ALA A 246 -12.22 -23.76 39.40
CA ALA A 246 -11.69 -23.65 38.06
C ALA A 246 -12.53 -24.45 37.04
N SER A 247 -12.95 -25.68 37.38
CA SER A 247 -13.71 -26.54 36.46
C SER A 247 -15.15 -26.06 36.19
N VAL A 248 -15.71 -25.24 37.09
CA VAL A 248 -17.01 -24.57 36.89
C VAL A 248 -16.87 -23.10 36.44
N HIS A 249 -15.70 -22.71 35.94
CA HIS A 249 -15.38 -21.37 35.44
C HIS A 249 -15.54 -20.23 36.47
N ALA A 250 -15.54 -20.56 37.76
CA ALA A 250 -15.50 -19.59 38.86
C ALA A 250 -14.05 -19.15 39.15
N PHE A 251 -13.35 -18.71 38.10
CA PHE A 251 -11.89 -18.48 38.13
C PHE A 251 -11.42 -17.48 39.18
N GLY A 252 -12.24 -16.47 39.53
CA GLY A 252 -11.89 -15.53 40.60
C GLY A 252 -11.68 -16.22 41.95
N LYS A 253 -12.60 -17.12 42.34
CA LYS A 253 -12.49 -17.89 43.60
C LYS A 253 -11.36 -18.90 43.55
N ALA A 254 -11.16 -19.55 42.39
CA ALA A 254 -10.05 -20.46 42.20
C ALA A 254 -8.70 -19.76 42.39
N ALA A 255 -8.54 -18.57 41.79
CA ALA A 255 -7.31 -17.77 41.91
C ALA A 255 -7.02 -17.36 43.35
N GLU A 256 -8.04 -16.94 44.11
CA GLU A 256 -7.90 -16.59 45.53
C GLU A 256 -7.38 -17.78 46.35
N LEU A 257 -7.96 -18.97 46.17
CA LEU A 257 -7.49 -20.19 46.84
C LEU A 257 -6.07 -20.59 46.40
N TYR A 258 -5.74 -20.51 45.11
CA TYR A 258 -4.39 -20.80 44.65
C TYR A 258 -3.36 -19.81 45.22
N LEU A 259 -3.71 -18.52 45.38
CA LEU A 259 -2.85 -17.55 46.06
C LEU A 259 -2.65 -17.87 47.54
N GLU A 260 -3.70 -18.24 48.27
CA GLU A 260 -3.58 -18.68 49.67
C GLU A 260 -2.62 -19.88 49.81
N LEU A 261 -2.58 -20.74 48.80
CA LEU A 261 -1.69 -21.89 48.73
C LEU A 261 -0.29 -21.58 48.17
N SER A 262 0.01 -20.30 47.88
CA SER A 262 1.26 -19.88 47.23
C SER A 262 1.50 -20.49 45.84
N MET A 263 0.44 -20.95 45.16
CA MET A 263 0.42 -21.48 43.80
C MET A 263 0.21 -20.34 42.79
N ALA A 264 1.25 -19.51 42.64
CA ALA A 264 1.15 -18.24 41.92
C ALA A 264 0.84 -18.40 40.42
N LEU A 265 1.30 -19.47 39.77
CA LEU A 265 1.11 -19.68 38.34
C LEU A 265 -0.34 -20.09 38.02
N GLU A 266 -0.90 -21.00 38.81
CA GLU A 266 -2.29 -21.46 38.72
C GLU A 266 -3.26 -20.32 39.04
N ALA A 267 -2.92 -19.49 40.02
CA ALA A 267 -3.66 -18.27 40.31
C ALA A 267 -3.60 -17.28 39.14
N ALA A 268 -2.43 -17.08 38.53
CA ALA A 268 -2.27 -16.20 37.38
C ALA A 268 -3.07 -16.68 36.15
N GLU A 269 -3.11 -17.99 35.92
CA GLU A 269 -3.95 -18.62 34.90
C GLU A 269 -5.43 -18.34 35.12
N CYS A 270 -5.91 -18.58 36.34
CA CYS A 270 -7.29 -18.29 36.69
C CYS A 270 -7.61 -16.78 36.53
N TYR A 271 -6.72 -15.87 36.94
CA TYR A 271 -6.93 -14.45 36.70
C TYR A 271 -6.92 -14.07 35.21
N ALA A 272 -6.09 -14.71 34.39
CA ALA A 272 -6.08 -14.48 32.95
C ALA A 272 -7.41 -14.87 32.30
N GLU A 273 -7.95 -16.04 32.66
CA GLU A 273 -9.26 -16.55 32.19
C GLU A 273 -10.43 -15.70 32.74
N ALA A 274 -10.29 -15.13 33.94
CA ALA A 274 -11.26 -14.20 34.50
C ALA A 274 -11.24 -12.79 33.84
N GLY A 275 -10.35 -12.55 32.85
CA GLY A 275 -10.15 -11.23 32.24
C GLY A 275 -9.40 -10.23 33.13
N LYS A 276 -8.92 -10.67 34.31
CA LYS A 276 -8.14 -9.88 35.27
C LYS A 276 -6.66 -9.82 34.86
N HIS A 277 -6.41 -9.33 33.65
CA HIS A 277 -5.10 -9.42 32.98
C HIS A 277 -3.96 -8.74 33.74
N LEU A 278 -4.22 -7.64 34.45
CA LEU A 278 -3.19 -6.95 35.23
C LEU A 278 -2.66 -7.83 36.38
N GLN A 279 -3.57 -8.42 37.16
CA GLN A 279 -3.22 -9.30 38.28
C GLN A 279 -2.50 -10.55 37.79
N ALA A 280 -2.96 -11.14 36.68
CA ALA A 280 -2.28 -12.24 36.03
C ALA A 280 -0.86 -11.86 35.59
N ALA A 281 -0.68 -10.69 34.96
CA ALA A 281 0.61 -10.22 34.48
C ALA A 281 1.63 -10.02 35.60
N GLU A 282 1.21 -9.44 36.73
CA GLU A 282 2.06 -9.23 37.89
C GLU A 282 2.50 -10.55 38.52
N LEU A 283 1.59 -11.52 38.64
CA LEU A 283 1.94 -12.85 39.13
C LEU A 283 2.89 -13.60 38.18
N PHE A 284 2.61 -13.61 36.88
CA PHE A 284 3.54 -14.20 35.91
C PHE A 284 4.92 -13.53 35.95
N ALA A 285 4.98 -12.20 36.08
CA ALA A 285 6.24 -11.47 36.16
C ALA A 285 7.02 -11.83 37.44
N ASN A 286 6.34 -11.94 38.58
CA ASN A 286 6.96 -12.34 39.85
C ASN A 286 7.46 -13.80 39.82
N SER A 287 6.80 -14.66 39.06
CA SER A 287 7.22 -16.04 38.81
C SER A 287 8.22 -16.20 37.67
N ALA A 288 8.74 -15.09 37.11
CA ALA A 288 9.67 -15.07 35.97
C ALA A 288 9.15 -15.69 34.66
N GLU A 289 7.83 -15.87 34.54
CA GLU A 289 7.14 -16.28 33.30
C GLU A 289 6.98 -15.08 32.35
N TRP A 290 8.10 -14.53 31.90
CA TRP A 290 8.17 -13.24 31.22
C TRP A 290 7.32 -13.16 29.95
N GLY A 291 7.24 -14.25 29.16
CA GLY A 291 6.43 -14.27 27.93
C GLY A 291 4.94 -14.16 28.23
N ARG A 292 4.44 -14.90 29.23
CA ARG A 292 3.05 -14.88 29.67
C ARG A 292 2.69 -13.54 30.33
N ALA A 293 3.60 -13.02 31.16
CA ALA A 293 3.48 -11.70 31.76
C ALA A 293 3.35 -10.60 30.70
N ALA A 294 4.20 -10.65 29.66
CA ALA A 294 4.18 -9.67 28.59
C ALA A 294 2.85 -9.67 27.82
N GLN A 295 2.34 -10.84 27.46
CA GLN A 295 1.03 -10.98 26.80
C GLN A 295 -0.11 -10.44 27.67
N ALA A 296 -0.09 -10.72 28.97
CA ALA A 296 -1.12 -10.24 29.89
C ALA A 296 -1.04 -8.71 30.09
N PHE A 297 0.16 -8.13 30.21
CA PHE A 297 0.35 -6.67 30.23
C PHE A 297 -0.10 -6.02 28.92
N GLU A 298 0.18 -6.64 27.77
CA GLU A 298 -0.27 -6.14 26.47
C GLU A 298 -1.79 -6.13 26.34
N ARG A 299 -2.48 -7.22 26.75
CA ARG A 299 -3.96 -7.26 26.79
C ARG A 299 -4.55 -6.18 27.69
N HIS A 300 -3.84 -5.83 28.76
CA HIS A 300 -4.22 -4.72 29.65
C HIS A 300 -3.70 -3.35 29.18
N SER A 301 -3.11 -3.25 27.98
CA SER A 301 -2.55 -2.02 27.40
C SER A 301 -1.39 -1.37 28.17
N ARG A 302 -0.72 -2.10 29.07
CA ARG A 302 0.52 -1.68 29.75
C ARG A 302 1.74 -1.95 28.86
N MET A 303 1.83 -1.18 27.77
CA MET A 303 2.79 -1.39 26.69
C MET A 303 4.27 -1.30 27.13
N LYS A 304 4.58 -0.49 28.14
CA LYS A 304 5.96 -0.35 28.65
C LYS A 304 6.38 -1.63 29.37
N GLU A 305 5.56 -2.09 30.30
CA GLU A 305 5.77 -3.30 31.09
C GLU A 305 5.77 -4.55 30.20
N ALA A 306 4.88 -4.59 29.21
CA ALA A 306 4.89 -5.63 28.18
C ALA A 306 6.22 -5.66 27.42
N ALA A 307 6.73 -4.50 26.97
CA ALA A 307 8.01 -4.42 26.28
C ALA A 307 9.19 -4.90 27.15
N ASP A 308 9.20 -4.52 28.43
CA ASP A 308 10.24 -4.92 29.37
C ASP A 308 10.19 -6.44 29.64
N CYS A 309 8.99 -7.02 29.78
CA CYS A 309 8.81 -8.47 29.91
C CYS A 309 9.20 -9.23 28.63
N TYR A 310 8.78 -8.77 27.45
CA TYR A 310 9.20 -9.36 26.17
C TYR A 310 10.73 -9.34 26.00
N THR A 311 11.39 -8.28 26.47
CA THR A 311 12.86 -8.19 26.48
C THR A 311 13.48 -9.30 27.33
N LYS A 312 12.97 -9.51 28.55
CA LYS A 312 13.43 -10.58 29.45
C LYS A 312 13.13 -11.98 28.91
N ALA A 313 12.05 -12.12 28.14
CA ALA A 313 11.67 -13.37 27.47
C ALA A 313 12.51 -13.67 26.20
N GLY A 314 13.40 -12.76 25.77
CA GLY A 314 14.14 -12.91 24.51
C GLY A 314 13.33 -12.63 23.24
N GLN A 315 12.11 -12.09 23.36
CA GLN A 315 11.18 -11.79 22.26
C GLN A 315 11.39 -10.35 21.78
N ALA A 316 12.44 -10.16 20.97
CA ALA A 316 12.93 -8.84 20.59
C ALA A 316 11.95 -8.04 19.69
N GLU A 317 11.21 -8.72 18.82
CA GLU A 317 10.28 -8.07 17.89
C GLU A 317 9.06 -7.51 18.63
N GLU A 318 8.44 -8.32 19.48
CA GLU A 318 7.30 -7.96 20.32
C GLU A 318 7.66 -6.87 21.33
N SER A 319 8.84 -6.99 21.94
CA SER A 319 9.42 -5.95 22.82
C SER A 319 9.49 -4.61 22.11
N THR A 320 10.04 -4.63 20.90
CA THR A 320 10.23 -3.43 20.09
C THR A 320 8.90 -2.83 19.66
N ARG A 321 7.94 -3.65 19.23
CA ARG A 321 6.59 -3.24 18.86
C ARG A 321 5.87 -2.56 20.04
N CYS A 322 5.86 -3.20 21.21
CA CYS A 322 5.23 -2.65 22.41
C CYS A 322 5.90 -1.34 22.85
N ARG A 323 7.24 -1.28 22.79
CA ARG A 323 8.01 -0.07 23.13
C ARG A 323 7.71 1.09 22.18
N LEU A 324 7.56 0.81 20.89
CA LEU A 324 7.17 1.81 19.90
C LEU A 324 5.76 2.33 20.18
N ALA A 325 4.79 1.43 20.38
CA ALA A 325 3.40 1.79 20.72
C ALA A 325 3.33 2.63 22.02
N TYR A 326 4.12 2.29 23.03
CA TYR A 326 4.26 3.09 24.24
C TYR A 326 4.74 4.52 23.94
N PHE A 327 5.82 4.69 23.16
CA PHE A 327 6.33 6.02 22.82
C PHE A 327 5.33 6.83 22.00
N GLU A 328 4.62 6.22 21.06
CA GLU A 328 3.64 6.89 20.22
C GLU A 328 2.42 7.37 21.02
N SER A 329 1.86 6.52 21.90
CA SER A 329 0.72 6.88 22.76
C SER A 329 1.04 8.05 23.70
N ARG A 330 2.29 8.18 24.12
CA ARG A 330 2.79 9.28 24.97
C ARG A 330 3.34 10.47 24.19
N LYS A 331 3.23 10.47 22.84
CA LYS A 331 3.77 11.51 21.95
C LYS A 331 5.28 11.74 22.11
N MET A 332 6.02 10.71 22.54
CA MET A 332 7.48 10.71 22.67
C MET A 332 8.15 10.47 21.31
N TRP A 333 7.84 11.34 20.35
CA TRP A 333 8.19 11.16 18.93
C TRP A 333 9.69 10.99 18.68
N LYS A 334 10.53 11.71 19.44
CA LYS A 334 12.00 11.62 19.33
C LYS A 334 12.50 10.22 19.71
N GLN A 335 11.97 9.62 20.77
CA GLN A 335 12.34 8.28 21.22
C GLN A 335 11.84 7.22 20.23
N ALA A 336 10.60 7.36 19.75
CA ALA A 336 10.02 6.51 18.72
C ALA A 336 10.87 6.54 17.43
N ALA A 337 11.23 7.73 16.95
CA ALA A 337 12.06 7.90 15.75
C ALA A 337 13.44 7.27 15.89
N LYS A 338 14.10 7.46 17.05
CA LYS A 338 15.39 6.82 17.34
C LYS A 338 15.28 5.28 17.34
N LEU A 339 14.19 4.73 17.85
CA LEU A 339 13.94 3.30 17.85
C LEU A 339 13.73 2.79 16.41
N CYS A 340 12.85 3.42 15.63
CA CYS A 340 12.64 3.08 14.22
C CYS A 340 13.96 3.14 13.42
N ARG A 341 14.80 4.14 13.66
CA ARG A 341 16.12 4.26 13.02
C ARG A 341 17.04 3.07 13.35
N LYS A 342 17.04 2.58 14.60
CA LYS A 342 17.83 1.41 14.99
C LYS A 342 17.35 0.10 14.34
N LEU A 343 16.07 0.05 13.96
CA LEU A 343 15.43 -1.10 13.31
C LEU A 343 15.47 -0.99 11.78
N ASP A 344 16.20 -0.01 11.25
CA ASP A 344 16.26 0.30 9.82
C ASP A 344 14.89 0.65 9.18
N ARG A 345 13.92 1.09 10.01
CA ARG A 345 12.60 1.57 9.55
C ARG A 345 12.66 3.06 9.24
N ILE A 346 13.43 3.41 8.21
CA ILE A 346 13.84 4.79 7.92
C ILE A 346 12.67 5.73 7.66
N GLU A 347 11.71 5.35 6.81
CA GLU A 347 10.55 6.21 6.48
C GLU A 347 9.70 6.55 7.70
N GLN A 348 9.44 5.56 8.56
CA GLN A 348 8.72 5.79 9.81
C GLN A 348 9.52 6.73 10.73
N ALA A 349 10.84 6.55 10.83
CA ALA A 349 11.70 7.42 11.62
C ALA A 349 11.66 8.87 11.12
N ILE A 350 11.70 9.11 9.80
CA ILE A 350 11.58 10.45 9.19
C ILE A 350 10.23 11.08 9.58
N GLY A 351 9.13 10.35 9.42
CA GLY A 351 7.80 10.83 9.79
C GLY A 351 7.70 11.19 11.27
N LEU A 352 8.27 10.36 12.15
CA LEU A 352 8.29 10.60 13.60
C LEU A 352 9.20 11.79 13.98
N TYR A 353 10.36 11.97 13.36
CA TYR A 353 11.20 13.14 13.58
C TYR A 353 10.50 14.44 13.15
N ARG A 354 9.74 14.43 12.04
CA ARG A 354 8.91 15.58 11.64
C ARG A 354 7.84 15.90 12.67
N ARG A 355 7.13 14.89 13.19
CA ARG A 355 6.15 15.07 14.29
C ARG A 355 6.79 15.59 15.58
N ALA A 356 8.06 15.29 15.80
CA ALA A 356 8.86 15.83 16.90
C ALA A 356 9.33 17.28 16.69
N GLY A 357 9.09 17.89 15.53
CA GLY A 357 9.67 19.18 15.15
C GLY A 357 11.16 19.12 14.78
N MET A 358 11.74 17.92 14.72
CA MET A 358 13.16 17.66 14.46
C MET A 358 13.41 17.56 12.95
N ARG A 359 13.18 18.67 12.25
CA ARG A 359 13.23 18.71 10.78
C ARG A 359 14.62 18.41 10.23
N ARG A 360 15.67 18.90 10.91
CA ARG A 360 17.06 18.67 10.48
C ARG A 360 17.39 17.19 10.48
N GLU A 361 17.08 16.47 11.56
CA GLU A 361 17.33 15.04 11.69
C GLU A 361 16.52 14.21 10.70
N ALA A 362 15.27 14.61 10.41
CA ALA A 362 14.45 13.98 9.38
C ALA A 362 15.07 14.15 7.98
N ASP A 363 15.53 15.36 7.67
CA ASP A 363 16.13 15.71 6.39
C ASP A 363 17.51 15.05 6.21
N ASP A 364 18.34 15.01 7.27
CA ASP A 364 19.65 14.32 7.27
C ASP A 364 19.47 12.84 6.99
N LEU A 365 18.50 12.20 7.66
CA LEU A 365 18.20 10.79 7.47
C LEU A 365 17.70 10.49 6.05
N ARG A 366 16.96 11.44 5.45
CA ARG A 366 16.49 11.33 4.06
C ARG A 366 17.64 11.44 3.06
N LEU A 367 18.61 12.32 3.33
CA LEU A 367 19.81 12.52 2.51
C LEU A 367 20.77 11.32 2.60
N SER A 368 20.97 10.76 3.80
CA SER A 368 21.94 9.68 4.02
C SER A 368 21.50 8.32 3.50
N HIS A 369 20.20 8.05 3.47
CA HIS A 369 19.67 6.73 3.13
C HIS A 369 18.89 6.69 1.81
N GLY A 370 18.76 7.83 1.12
CA GLY A 370 18.18 7.92 -0.22
C GLY A 370 16.89 7.13 -0.32
N THR A 371 15.83 7.59 0.34
CA THR A 371 14.63 6.76 0.41
C THR A 371 13.99 6.60 -0.97
N GLU A 372 13.50 5.39 -1.29
CA GLU A 372 12.86 5.08 -2.59
C GLU A 372 11.71 6.05 -2.93
N SER A 373 11.11 6.66 -1.92
CA SER A 373 10.02 7.63 -2.06
C SER A 373 10.47 9.06 -2.35
N ALA A 374 11.72 9.42 -2.02
CA ALA A 374 12.19 10.80 -2.09
C ALA A 374 12.73 11.12 -3.48
N LYS A 375 11.92 11.84 -4.27
CA LYS A 375 12.36 12.30 -5.58
C LYS A 375 13.58 13.23 -5.47
N PRO A 376 14.57 13.14 -6.38
CA PRO A 376 15.79 13.93 -6.29
C PRO A 376 15.55 15.45 -6.23
N GLU A 377 14.50 15.97 -6.87
CA GLU A 377 14.16 17.40 -6.86
C GLU A 377 13.78 17.88 -5.45
N GLU A 378 13.10 17.04 -4.67
CA GLU A 378 12.73 17.41 -3.31
C GLU A 378 13.93 17.41 -2.37
N LEU A 379 14.90 16.51 -2.58
CA LEU A 379 16.17 16.51 -1.84
C LEU A 379 16.99 17.74 -2.16
N ALA A 380 17.05 18.13 -3.44
CA ALA A 380 17.69 19.37 -3.87
C ALA A 380 17.11 20.60 -3.17
N LYS A 381 15.77 20.73 -3.11
CA LYS A 381 15.09 21.82 -2.40
C LYS A 381 15.39 21.87 -0.90
N VAL A 382 15.61 20.72 -0.26
CA VAL A 382 16.02 20.66 1.15
C VAL A 382 17.42 21.23 1.32
N LEU A 383 18.36 20.84 0.46
CA LEU A 383 19.74 21.34 0.47
C LEU A 383 19.83 22.83 0.14
N GLU A 384 19.04 23.32 -0.81
CA GLU A 384 18.96 24.76 -1.11
C GLU A 384 18.53 25.59 0.09
N ARG A 385 17.50 25.15 0.84
CA ARG A 385 17.06 25.84 2.07
C ARG A 385 18.13 25.86 3.16
N ARG A 386 19.10 24.95 3.11
CA ARG A 386 20.25 24.91 4.03
C ARG A 386 21.42 25.76 3.52
N GLY A 387 21.36 26.28 2.30
CA GLY A 387 22.47 26.99 1.65
C GLY A 387 23.51 26.07 1.01
N GLU A 388 23.26 24.76 0.95
CA GLU A 388 24.17 23.77 0.37
C GLU A 388 23.95 23.67 -1.15
N LEU A 389 24.29 24.74 -1.88
CA LEU A 389 23.97 24.90 -3.31
C LEU A 389 24.66 23.87 -4.22
N LEU A 390 25.92 23.50 -3.96
CA LEU A 390 26.62 22.52 -4.80
C LEU A 390 26.03 21.11 -4.68
N PRO A 391 25.80 20.55 -3.46
CA PRO A 391 25.05 19.32 -3.32
C PRO A 391 23.64 19.40 -3.92
N ALA A 392 22.94 20.53 -3.76
CA ALA A 392 21.62 20.70 -4.38
C ALA A 392 21.67 20.60 -5.92
N ALA A 393 22.72 21.15 -6.54
CA ALA A 393 22.91 21.06 -7.98
C ALA A 393 23.05 19.61 -8.47
N GLU A 394 23.81 18.78 -7.76
CA GLU A 394 23.97 17.36 -8.10
C GLU A 394 22.63 16.60 -8.08
N TYR A 395 21.78 16.89 -7.08
CA TYR A 395 20.44 16.30 -7.01
C TYR A 395 19.51 16.82 -8.12
N TYR A 396 19.58 18.10 -8.49
CA TYR A 396 18.83 18.62 -9.64
C TYR A 396 19.30 18.01 -10.98
N GLU A 397 20.59 17.75 -11.16
CA GLU A 397 21.09 17.04 -12.35
C GLU A 397 20.55 15.62 -12.43
N ARG A 398 20.54 14.88 -11.31
CA ARG A 398 19.96 13.54 -11.24
C ARG A 398 18.46 13.52 -11.53
N ALA A 399 17.76 14.61 -11.23
CA ALA A 399 16.36 14.82 -11.60
C ALA A 399 16.15 15.18 -13.08
N GLY A 400 17.20 15.52 -13.82
CA GLY A 400 17.08 16.09 -15.16
C GLY A 400 16.69 17.59 -15.18
N GLU A 401 16.68 18.25 -14.02
CA GLU A 401 16.38 19.67 -13.86
C GLU A 401 17.62 20.54 -14.13
N ILE A 402 18.10 20.49 -15.38
CA ILE A 402 19.37 21.11 -15.83
C ILE A 402 19.44 22.60 -15.48
N VAL A 403 18.34 23.34 -15.64
CA VAL A 403 18.30 24.78 -15.38
C VAL A 403 18.43 25.11 -13.89
N GLN A 404 17.86 24.28 -13.00
CA GLN A 404 17.98 24.49 -11.55
C GLN A 404 19.39 24.15 -11.06
N ALA A 405 19.98 23.06 -11.57
CA ALA A 405 21.37 22.72 -11.29
C ALA A 405 22.33 23.85 -11.72
N ALA A 406 22.13 24.38 -12.93
CA ALA A 406 22.89 25.51 -13.44
C ALA A 406 22.72 26.75 -12.57
N ARG A 407 21.51 27.02 -12.07
CA ARG A 407 21.26 28.12 -11.12
C ARG A 407 22.14 28.01 -9.89
N CYS A 408 22.08 26.87 -9.19
CA CYS A 408 22.82 26.68 -7.95
C CYS A 408 24.33 26.85 -8.17
N ARG A 409 24.88 26.27 -9.24
CA ARG A 409 26.31 26.39 -9.56
C ARG A 409 26.71 27.80 -9.98
N ALA A 410 25.87 28.48 -10.77
CA ALA A 410 26.13 29.85 -11.19
C ALA A 410 26.05 30.83 -10.01
N GLU A 411 25.14 30.64 -9.06
CA GLU A 411 25.08 31.44 -7.83
C GLU A 411 26.37 31.30 -7.00
N VAL A 412 26.89 30.07 -6.87
CA VAL A 412 28.17 29.84 -6.19
C VAL A 412 29.35 30.50 -6.94
N ALA A 413 29.37 30.40 -8.27
CA ALA A 413 30.42 31.00 -9.10
C ALA A 413 30.38 32.55 -9.03
N THR A 414 29.21 33.15 -9.19
CA THR A 414 29.02 34.60 -9.10
C THR A 414 29.33 35.14 -7.70
N GLY A 415 28.97 34.41 -6.64
CA GLY A 415 29.35 34.76 -5.26
C GLY A 415 30.86 34.79 -5.02
N LYS A 416 31.64 34.03 -5.80
CA LYS A 416 33.11 34.06 -5.81
C LYS A 416 33.70 35.14 -6.75
N GLY A 417 32.84 35.85 -7.50
CA GLY A 417 33.26 36.80 -8.54
C GLY A 417 33.70 36.15 -9.86
N ASP A 418 33.51 34.84 -10.02
CA ASP A 418 33.87 34.11 -11.23
C ASP A 418 32.73 34.14 -12.26
N TRP A 419 32.59 35.30 -12.90
CA TRP A 419 31.55 35.56 -13.90
C TRP A 419 31.71 34.72 -15.16
N GLU A 420 32.94 34.36 -15.53
CA GLU A 420 33.23 33.53 -16.72
C GLU A 420 32.78 32.08 -16.49
N ALA A 421 33.01 31.53 -15.29
CA ALA A 421 32.47 30.21 -14.95
C ALA A 421 30.94 30.23 -14.93
N ALA A 422 30.32 31.28 -14.36
CA ALA A 422 28.87 31.42 -14.34
C ALA A 422 28.26 31.54 -15.76
N GLU A 423 28.91 32.27 -16.67
CA GLU A 423 28.54 32.35 -18.08
C GLU A 423 28.55 30.96 -18.74
N LYS A 424 29.65 30.21 -18.59
CA LYS A 424 29.78 28.86 -19.15
C LYS A 424 28.71 27.90 -18.61
N ILE A 425 28.40 27.99 -17.32
CA ILE A 425 27.34 27.18 -16.68
C ILE A 425 25.97 27.47 -17.30
N TRP A 426 25.61 28.74 -17.48
CA TRP A 426 24.33 29.10 -18.10
C TRP A 426 24.25 28.76 -19.59
N ALA A 427 25.36 28.95 -20.33
CA ALA A 427 25.45 28.58 -21.74
C ALA A 427 25.28 27.06 -21.93
N GLY A 428 25.94 26.25 -21.09
CA GLY A 428 25.79 24.79 -21.10
C GLY A 428 24.37 24.31 -20.76
N ALA A 429 23.58 25.11 -20.06
CA ALA A 429 22.17 24.85 -19.75
C ALA A 429 21.18 25.42 -20.81
N GLY A 430 21.68 25.97 -21.91
CA GLY A 430 20.86 26.59 -22.96
C GLY A 430 20.12 27.86 -22.51
N GLN A 431 20.62 28.54 -21.48
CA GLN A 431 20.04 29.77 -20.94
C GLN A 431 20.84 30.99 -21.42
N ASP A 432 20.78 31.28 -22.72
CA ASP A 432 21.61 32.28 -23.40
C ASP A 432 21.49 33.68 -22.79
N ASP A 433 20.28 34.11 -22.43
CA ASP A 433 20.07 35.42 -21.82
C ASP A 433 20.74 35.54 -20.45
N ARG A 434 20.76 34.44 -19.66
CA ARG A 434 21.44 34.40 -18.36
C ARG A 434 22.96 34.34 -18.53
N ALA A 435 23.45 33.62 -19.53
CA ALA A 435 24.87 33.59 -19.88
C ALA A 435 25.37 34.99 -20.30
N LYS A 436 24.66 35.67 -21.21
CA LYS A 436 24.92 37.06 -21.61
C LYS A 436 24.86 38.01 -20.42
N LEU A 437 23.94 37.80 -19.48
CA LEU A 437 23.88 38.62 -18.27
C LEU A 437 25.13 38.45 -17.40
N CYS A 438 25.58 37.21 -17.18
CA CYS A 438 26.84 36.94 -16.47
C CYS A 438 28.04 37.57 -17.20
N ARG A 439 28.09 37.48 -18.53
CA ARG A 439 29.10 38.15 -19.36
C ARG A 439 29.13 39.66 -19.16
N ALA A 440 27.96 40.31 -19.19
CA ALA A 440 27.83 41.74 -18.99
C ALA A 440 28.31 42.18 -17.59
N GLN A 441 27.97 41.41 -16.56
CA GLN A 441 28.44 41.65 -15.19
C GLN A 441 29.95 41.39 -15.05
N GLY A 442 30.48 40.37 -15.73
CA GLY A 442 31.91 40.11 -15.83
C GLY A 442 32.68 41.29 -16.43
N CYS A 443 32.26 41.79 -17.59
CA CYS A 443 32.79 43.01 -18.21
C CYS A 443 32.71 44.21 -17.27
N ARG A 444 31.58 44.41 -16.56
CA ARG A 444 31.44 45.48 -15.57
C ARG A 444 32.45 45.35 -14.43
N SER A 445 32.67 44.15 -13.90
CA SER A 445 33.65 43.91 -12.84
C SER A 445 35.09 44.19 -13.28
N ARG A 446 35.40 43.99 -14.57
CA ARG A 446 36.67 44.35 -15.22
C ARG A 446 36.76 45.80 -15.70
N GLN A 447 35.73 46.62 -15.46
CA GLN A 447 35.63 48.01 -15.93
C GLN A 447 35.55 48.17 -17.47
N GLU A 448 35.18 47.11 -18.18
CA GLU A 448 34.91 47.09 -19.62
C GLU A 448 33.47 47.57 -19.91
N TYR A 449 33.18 48.81 -19.53
CA TYR A 449 31.80 49.32 -19.50
C TYR A 449 31.14 49.43 -20.87
N TYR A 450 31.89 49.65 -21.95
CA TYR A 450 31.32 49.65 -23.30
C TYR A 450 30.88 48.25 -23.72
N GLN A 451 31.71 47.23 -23.51
CA GLN A 451 31.36 45.84 -23.78
C GLN A 451 30.14 45.41 -22.94
N ALA A 452 30.11 45.77 -21.65
CA ALA A 452 28.95 45.54 -20.80
C ALA A 452 27.69 46.24 -21.34
N ALA A 453 27.79 47.50 -21.77
CA ALA A 453 26.69 48.27 -22.31
C ALA A 453 26.10 47.65 -23.58
N CYS A 454 26.95 47.15 -24.50
CA CYS A 454 26.52 46.44 -25.70
C CYS A 454 25.72 45.19 -25.34
N VAL A 455 26.23 44.36 -24.42
CA VAL A 455 25.54 43.12 -24.01
C VAL A 455 24.23 43.42 -23.27
N PHE A 456 24.18 44.44 -22.40
CA PHE A 456 22.91 44.87 -21.79
C PHE A 456 21.92 45.39 -22.81
N HIS A 457 22.39 46.07 -23.87
CA HIS A 457 21.54 46.54 -24.95
C HIS A 457 20.92 45.37 -25.74
N GLU A 458 21.71 44.35 -26.08
CA GLU A 458 21.22 43.11 -26.71
C GLU A 458 20.12 42.45 -25.86
N LEU A 459 20.29 42.45 -24.53
CA LEU A 459 19.30 41.93 -23.58
C LEU A 459 18.10 42.86 -23.34
N ARG A 460 18.02 43.99 -24.05
CA ARG A 460 16.99 45.04 -23.87
C ARG A 460 16.93 45.61 -22.43
N ARG A 461 18.03 45.51 -21.68
CA ARG A 461 18.20 46.08 -20.34
C ARG A 461 18.71 47.52 -20.46
N THR A 462 17.80 48.41 -20.85
CA THR A 462 18.12 49.80 -21.23
C THR A 462 18.74 50.61 -20.09
N LYS A 463 18.26 50.42 -18.86
CA LYS A 463 18.76 51.13 -17.67
C LYS A 463 20.21 50.77 -17.38
N GLU A 464 20.51 49.47 -17.32
CA GLU A 464 21.85 48.95 -17.03
C GLU A 464 22.86 49.28 -18.14
N SER A 465 22.40 49.28 -19.39
CA SER A 465 23.19 49.75 -20.53
C SER A 465 23.54 51.24 -20.39
N GLN A 466 22.55 52.10 -20.06
CA GLN A 466 22.78 53.53 -19.83
C GLN A 466 23.71 53.81 -18.64
N GLU A 467 23.56 53.07 -17.54
CA GLU A 467 24.45 53.16 -16.38
C GLU A 467 25.91 52.85 -16.76
N CYS A 468 26.13 51.80 -17.56
CA CYS A 468 27.47 51.48 -18.06
C CYS A 468 28.00 52.57 -19.01
N LEU A 469 27.16 53.09 -19.91
CA LEU A 469 27.54 54.17 -20.84
C LEU A 469 27.82 55.50 -20.15
N ALA A 470 27.20 55.79 -19.01
CA ALA A 470 27.49 56.99 -18.23
C ALA A 470 28.94 57.00 -17.74
N VAL A 471 29.49 55.82 -17.41
CA VAL A 471 30.84 55.64 -16.87
C VAL A 471 31.87 55.28 -17.94
N ALA A 472 31.43 54.82 -19.13
CA ALA A 472 32.32 54.45 -20.22
C ALA A 472 33.10 55.67 -20.77
N THR A 473 34.43 55.63 -20.65
CA THR A 473 35.34 56.71 -21.12
C THR A 473 35.95 56.46 -22.50
N CYS A 474 35.82 55.24 -23.03
CA CYS A 474 36.33 54.92 -24.36
C CYS A 474 35.52 55.61 -25.47
N LYS A 475 36.16 55.91 -26.59
CA LYS A 475 35.55 56.62 -27.74
C LYS A 475 34.24 55.95 -28.19
N ARG A 476 34.25 54.62 -28.31
CA ARG A 476 33.08 53.81 -28.70
C ARG A 476 31.93 53.91 -27.70
N GLY A 477 32.21 53.96 -26.40
CA GLY A 477 31.20 54.15 -25.35
C GLY A 477 30.57 55.54 -25.37
N VAL A 478 31.37 56.58 -25.58
CA VAL A 478 30.87 57.96 -25.75
C VAL A 478 29.98 58.05 -27.00
N ALA A 479 30.44 57.49 -28.12
CA ALA A 479 29.70 57.44 -29.38
C ALA A 479 28.36 56.68 -29.23
N MET A 480 28.36 55.52 -28.55
CA MET A 480 27.13 54.76 -28.28
C MET A 480 26.14 55.58 -27.46
N ARG A 481 26.62 56.28 -26.41
CA ARG A 481 25.78 57.12 -25.55
C ARG A 481 25.14 58.26 -26.33
N GLU A 482 25.94 58.96 -27.14
CA GLU A 482 25.49 60.05 -27.99
C GLU A 482 24.48 59.56 -29.04
N GLY A 483 24.80 58.47 -29.75
CA GLY A 483 23.94 57.86 -30.76
C GLY A 483 22.59 57.41 -30.20
N MET A 484 22.57 56.78 -29.02
CA MET A 484 21.33 56.38 -28.35
C MET A 484 20.49 57.60 -27.90
N ALA A 485 21.13 58.67 -27.42
CA ALA A 485 20.44 59.90 -27.04
C ALA A 485 19.83 60.63 -28.25
N LEU A 486 20.57 60.73 -29.35
CA LEU A 486 20.08 61.31 -30.61
C LEU A 486 18.92 60.50 -31.19
N ARG A 487 19.02 59.16 -31.14
CA ARG A 487 17.94 58.25 -31.56
C ARG A 487 16.67 58.48 -30.75
N ALA A 488 16.78 58.70 -29.44
CA ALA A 488 15.64 58.98 -28.57
C ALA A 488 14.99 60.34 -28.87
N LYS A 489 15.77 61.33 -29.31
CA LYS A 489 15.28 62.66 -29.75
C LYS A 489 14.67 62.66 -31.16
N GLY A 490 14.75 61.55 -31.89
CA GLY A 490 14.28 61.46 -33.28
C GLY A 490 15.26 62.00 -34.32
N GLU A 491 16.49 62.36 -33.93
CA GLU A 491 17.55 62.81 -34.84
C GLU A 491 18.26 61.60 -35.47
N PHE A 492 17.52 60.80 -36.24
CA PHE A 492 17.94 59.48 -36.68
C PHE A 492 19.19 59.48 -37.58
N LEU A 493 19.43 60.51 -38.40
CA LEU A 493 20.64 60.59 -39.25
C LEU A 493 21.91 60.76 -38.40
N LYS A 494 21.89 61.71 -37.47
CA LYS A 494 23.01 61.96 -36.56
C LYS A 494 23.22 60.79 -35.60
N ALA A 495 22.12 60.15 -35.18
CA ALA A 495 22.16 58.94 -34.38
C ALA A 495 22.87 57.79 -35.12
N ALA A 496 22.65 57.66 -36.42
CA ALA A 496 23.28 56.61 -37.22
C ALA A 496 24.81 56.76 -37.30
N TRP A 497 25.32 57.97 -37.56
CA TRP A 497 26.76 58.23 -37.58
C TRP A 497 27.42 57.98 -36.21
N ALA A 498 26.81 58.48 -35.14
CA ALA A 498 27.33 58.23 -33.79
C ALA A 498 27.28 56.74 -33.40
N LEU A 499 26.31 55.97 -33.91
CA LEU A 499 26.25 54.52 -33.71
C LEU A 499 27.22 53.74 -34.61
N GLU A 500 27.59 54.27 -35.77
CA GLU A 500 28.67 53.74 -36.62
C GLU A 500 30.03 53.90 -35.93
N ASP A 501 30.31 55.07 -35.36
CA ASP A 501 31.50 55.32 -34.52
C ASP A 501 31.55 54.43 -33.27
N ALA A 502 30.37 53.97 -32.82
CA ALA A 502 30.22 52.99 -31.76
C ALA A 502 30.30 51.54 -32.24
N GLU A 503 30.54 51.28 -33.53
CA GLU A 503 30.50 49.98 -34.20
C GLU A 503 29.18 49.19 -34.00
N LEU A 504 28.06 49.90 -33.86
CA LEU A 504 26.70 49.34 -33.72
C LEU A 504 25.92 49.45 -35.03
N TYR A 505 26.48 48.84 -36.08
CA TYR A 505 26.03 48.98 -37.46
C TYR A 505 24.56 48.62 -37.68
N GLU A 506 24.05 47.56 -37.05
CA GLU A 506 22.65 47.15 -37.18
C GLU A 506 21.69 48.23 -36.64
N ILE A 507 22.06 48.90 -35.55
CA ILE A 507 21.26 49.95 -34.95
C ILE A 507 21.36 51.24 -35.78
N ALA A 508 22.56 51.53 -36.30
CA ALA A 508 22.77 52.65 -37.23
C ALA A 508 21.90 52.50 -38.49
N CYS A 509 21.87 51.31 -39.10
CA CYS A 509 21.00 50.99 -40.25
C CYS A 509 19.51 51.19 -39.93
N ASN A 510 19.04 50.73 -38.77
CA ASN A 510 17.66 50.92 -38.34
C ASN A 510 17.26 52.40 -38.16
N CYS A 511 18.20 53.25 -37.73
CA CYS A 511 17.96 54.70 -37.67
C CYS A 511 17.82 55.29 -39.08
N LEU A 512 18.65 54.86 -40.03
CA LEU A 512 18.65 55.41 -41.40
C LEU A 512 17.41 55.02 -42.21
N VAL A 513 16.88 53.80 -42.00
CA VAL A 513 15.58 53.41 -42.59
C VAL A 513 14.45 54.33 -42.11
N ARG A 514 14.53 54.86 -40.89
CA ARG A 514 13.54 55.82 -40.37
C ARG A 514 13.74 57.23 -40.93
N THR A 515 14.95 57.59 -41.37
CA THR A 515 15.18 58.87 -42.06
C THR A 515 14.66 58.89 -43.49
N SER A 516 14.73 57.78 -44.23
CA SER A 516 14.25 57.73 -45.62
C SER A 516 12.72 57.87 -45.76
N GLN A 517 11.96 57.54 -44.71
CA GLN A 517 10.51 57.80 -44.67
C GLN A 517 10.15 59.29 -44.58
N SER A 518 11.13 60.19 -44.39
CA SER A 518 10.92 61.64 -44.18
C SER A 518 11.39 62.55 -45.31
N GLY A 519 11.85 62.01 -46.45
CA GLY A 519 12.23 62.77 -47.65
C GLY A 519 13.62 62.40 -48.18
N ASP A 520 13.69 62.11 -49.49
CA ASP A 520 14.90 61.66 -50.20
C ASP A 520 15.89 62.82 -50.40
N THR A 521 17.07 62.74 -49.77
CA THR A 521 18.20 63.62 -50.12
C THR A 521 19.31 62.83 -50.84
N PRO A 522 20.09 63.46 -51.74
CA PRO A 522 21.18 62.81 -52.49
C PRO A 522 22.19 62.08 -51.61
N GLU A 523 22.39 62.55 -50.38
CA GLU A 523 23.33 62.03 -49.39
C GLU A 523 22.84 60.70 -48.78
N VAL A 524 21.52 60.51 -48.66
CA VAL A 524 20.90 59.25 -48.24
C VAL A 524 21.08 58.19 -49.32
N ASN A 525 20.92 58.57 -50.59
CA ASN A 525 21.10 57.66 -51.73
C ASN A 525 22.56 57.22 -51.88
N GLU A 526 23.53 58.12 -51.70
CA GLU A 526 24.95 57.75 -51.76
C GLU A 526 25.35 56.82 -50.60
N PHE A 527 24.83 57.06 -49.38
CA PHE A 527 25.11 56.22 -48.21
C PHE A 527 24.43 54.85 -48.28
N VAL A 528 23.15 54.78 -48.68
CA VAL A 528 22.39 53.52 -48.83
C VAL A 528 23.07 52.58 -49.82
N ILE A 529 23.58 53.11 -50.93
CA ILE A 529 24.35 52.31 -51.88
C ILE A 529 25.69 51.93 -51.25
N ARG A 530 26.41 52.85 -50.57
CA ARG A 530 27.73 52.56 -49.95
C ARG A 530 27.70 51.51 -48.83
N GLU A 531 26.61 51.43 -48.07
CA GLU A 531 26.42 50.40 -47.03
C GLU A 531 25.81 49.10 -47.58
N GLY A 532 24.89 49.19 -48.54
CA GLY A 532 24.46 48.01 -49.33
C GLY A 532 25.65 47.35 -50.05
N MET A 533 26.63 48.15 -50.48
CA MET A 533 27.91 47.71 -51.05
C MET A 533 28.83 46.97 -50.05
N ARG A 534 28.71 47.21 -48.72
CA ARG A 534 29.48 46.49 -47.67
C ARG A 534 28.80 45.21 -47.21
N ALA A 535 27.47 45.17 -47.21
CA ALA A 535 26.67 44.04 -46.73
C ALA A 535 26.56 42.86 -47.72
N GLY A 536 26.75 43.12 -49.03
CA GLY A 536 26.78 42.08 -50.06
C GLY A 536 25.64 42.17 -51.09
N ARG A 537 25.66 41.26 -52.07
CA ARG A 537 24.82 41.28 -53.29
C ARG A 537 23.31 41.34 -53.03
N ASP A 538 22.82 40.60 -52.04
CA ASP A 538 21.38 40.43 -51.83
C ASP A 538 20.72 41.68 -51.23
N GLU A 539 21.46 42.42 -50.40
CA GLU A 539 21.01 43.70 -49.84
C GLU A 539 20.94 44.79 -50.94
N LEU A 540 21.93 44.85 -51.83
CA LEU A 540 21.92 45.82 -52.95
C LEU A 540 20.72 45.62 -53.90
N LEU A 541 20.35 44.36 -54.17
CA LEU A 541 19.21 44.01 -55.03
C LEU A 541 17.84 44.28 -54.40
N LYS A 542 17.76 44.34 -53.06
CA LYS A 542 16.53 44.78 -52.36
C LYS A 542 16.35 46.29 -52.42
N LEU A 543 17.46 47.04 -52.49
CA LEU A 543 17.47 48.49 -52.42
C LEU A 543 17.27 49.17 -53.77
N VAL A 544 17.73 48.57 -54.88
CA VAL A 544 17.59 49.13 -56.24
C VAL A 544 16.69 48.26 -57.10
N SER A 545 15.58 48.82 -57.59
CA SER A 545 14.58 48.13 -58.40
C SER A 545 14.46 48.72 -59.82
N ASN A 546 13.68 48.08 -60.69
CA ASN A 546 13.39 48.63 -62.02
C ASN A 546 12.57 49.94 -61.96
N GLU A 547 11.92 50.24 -60.84
CA GLU A 547 11.14 51.48 -60.66
C GLU A 547 11.99 52.63 -60.12
N SER A 548 13.24 52.37 -59.70
CA SER A 548 14.15 53.40 -59.22
C SER A 548 14.45 54.46 -60.30
N GLU A 549 14.80 55.67 -59.87
CA GLU A 549 15.21 56.73 -60.79
C GLU A 549 16.42 56.32 -61.65
N SER A 550 16.48 56.82 -62.89
CA SER A 550 17.55 56.49 -63.83
C SER A 550 18.95 56.76 -63.27
N ARG A 551 19.12 57.81 -62.47
CA ARG A 551 20.42 58.17 -61.85
C ARG A 551 20.90 57.09 -60.87
N THR A 552 20.01 56.54 -60.05
CA THR A 552 20.32 55.49 -59.08
C THR A 552 20.73 54.19 -59.77
N LYS A 553 20.06 53.84 -60.87
CA LYS A 553 20.38 52.67 -61.70
C LYS A 553 21.75 52.80 -62.36
N LEU A 554 22.07 53.98 -62.91
CA LEU A 554 23.37 54.25 -63.54
C LEU A 554 24.54 54.20 -62.54
N LEU A 555 24.35 54.73 -61.34
CA LEU A 555 25.35 54.67 -60.28
C LEU A 555 25.62 53.23 -59.84
N ALA A 556 24.55 52.43 -59.68
CA ALA A 556 24.66 51.00 -59.37
C ALA A 556 25.37 50.20 -60.47
N ALA A 557 25.14 50.58 -61.74
CA ALA A 557 25.78 49.94 -62.89
C ALA A 557 27.30 50.23 -62.94
N ALA A 558 27.71 51.50 -62.83
CA ALA A 558 29.13 51.90 -62.83
C ALA A 558 29.93 51.19 -61.73
N PHE A 559 29.36 51.06 -60.53
CA PHE A 559 30.01 50.32 -59.44
C PHE A 559 30.15 48.81 -59.75
N CYS A 560 29.13 48.19 -60.35
CA CYS A 560 29.22 46.79 -60.72
C CYS A 560 30.31 46.54 -61.78
N GLU A 561 30.57 47.50 -62.68
CA GLU A 561 31.69 47.46 -63.62
C GLU A 561 33.05 47.52 -62.91
N GLU A 562 33.26 48.46 -61.98
CA GLU A 562 34.52 48.57 -61.21
C GLU A 562 34.88 47.29 -60.44
N ARG A 563 33.86 46.51 -60.05
CA ARG A 563 34.01 45.26 -59.29
C ARG A 563 34.02 44.00 -60.16
N GLU A 564 34.07 44.15 -61.49
CA GLU A 564 34.03 43.05 -62.47
C GLU A 564 32.75 42.19 -62.37
N ARG A 565 31.67 42.74 -61.80
CA ARG A 565 30.36 42.08 -61.64
C ARG A 565 29.47 42.36 -62.84
N MET A 566 29.98 42.00 -64.01
CA MET A 566 29.41 42.42 -65.30
C MET A 566 27.95 41.99 -65.51
N ARG A 567 27.50 40.87 -64.91
CA ARG A 567 26.11 40.39 -65.04
C ARG A 567 25.11 41.33 -64.37
N ASP A 568 25.46 41.83 -63.19
CA ASP A 568 24.60 42.73 -62.44
C ASP A 568 24.70 44.15 -63.05
N ALA A 569 25.87 44.56 -63.54
CA ALA A 569 26.05 45.81 -64.30
C ALA A 569 25.15 45.86 -65.55
N ALA A 570 25.18 44.81 -66.37
CA ALA A 570 24.34 44.70 -67.57
C ALA A 570 22.84 44.84 -67.25
N LYS A 571 22.40 44.26 -66.12
CA LYS A 571 21.01 44.33 -65.68
C LYS A 571 20.59 45.75 -65.28
N PHE A 572 21.44 46.47 -64.55
CA PHE A 572 21.15 47.86 -64.16
C PHE A 572 21.18 48.82 -65.36
N HIS A 573 22.12 48.64 -66.30
CA HIS A 573 22.13 49.38 -67.55
C HIS A 573 20.88 49.13 -68.40
N CYS A 574 20.37 47.89 -68.45
CA CYS A 574 19.09 47.58 -69.09
C CYS A 574 17.92 48.34 -68.44
N TRP A 575 17.86 48.38 -67.10
CA TRP A 575 16.82 49.14 -66.39
C TRP A 575 16.93 50.66 -66.56
N ALA A 576 18.14 51.15 -66.82
CA ALA A 576 18.41 52.56 -67.14
C ALA A 576 18.25 52.88 -68.64
N LYS A 577 17.85 51.90 -69.46
CA LYS A 577 17.76 51.99 -70.93
C LYS A 577 19.08 52.36 -71.63
N GLN A 578 20.22 52.02 -71.03
CA GLN A 578 21.56 52.17 -71.64
C GLN A 578 21.98 50.84 -72.28
N PHE A 579 21.35 50.49 -73.40
CA PHE A 579 21.51 49.15 -73.99
C PHE A 579 22.91 48.86 -74.54
N GLU A 580 23.59 49.86 -75.11
CA GLU A 580 24.99 49.70 -75.56
C GLU A 580 25.94 49.37 -74.40
N ALA A 581 25.78 50.07 -73.27
CA ALA A 581 26.55 49.78 -72.06
C ALA A 581 26.22 48.39 -71.51
N ALA A 582 24.94 48.03 -71.48
CA ALA A 582 24.49 46.70 -71.04
C ALA A 582 25.07 45.57 -71.92
N GLU A 583 25.10 45.77 -73.25
CA GLU A 583 25.63 44.81 -74.20
C GLU A 583 27.14 44.61 -74.00
N ARG A 584 27.90 45.70 -73.86
CA ARG A 584 29.34 45.62 -73.56
C ARG A 584 29.63 44.78 -72.32
N CYS A 585 28.93 45.06 -71.21
CA CYS A 585 29.07 44.26 -69.99
C CYS A 585 28.69 42.80 -70.22
N GLN A 586 27.63 42.53 -70.99
CA GLN A 586 27.14 41.17 -71.18
C GLN A 586 28.05 40.32 -72.10
N LEU A 587 28.73 40.94 -73.06
CA LEU A 587 29.71 40.30 -73.94
C LEU A 587 30.92 39.74 -73.16
N GLU A 588 31.35 40.41 -72.10
CA GLU A 588 32.46 39.93 -71.25
C GLU A 588 32.14 38.63 -70.49
N ILE A 589 30.86 38.28 -70.34
CA ILE A 589 30.42 37.14 -69.51
C ILE A 589 30.20 35.87 -70.36
N GLY A 590 29.97 36.00 -71.67
CA GLY A 590 30.01 34.88 -72.62
C GLY A 590 28.73 34.13 -73.00
N PRO A 591 27.51 34.30 -72.43
CA PRO A 591 26.33 33.67 -73.01
C PRO A 591 25.71 34.53 -74.12
N GLU A 592 25.90 34.13 -75.38
CA GLU A 592 25.33 34.77 -76.59
C GLU A 592 23.82 35.04 -76.49
N LYS A 593 23.07 34.21 -75.74
CA LYS A 593 21.62 34.36 -75.57
C LYS A 593 21.21 35.60 -74.77
N GLU A 594 21.99 36.01 -73.76
CA GLU A 594 21.66 37.23 -72.99
C GLU A 594 22.09 38.48 -73.75
N VAL A 595 23.14 38.41 -74.58
CA VAL A 595 23.47 39.47 -75.53
C VAL A 595 22.34 39.67 -76.53
N ALA A 596 21.84 38.58 -77.13
CA ALA A 596 20.68 38.61 -78.02
C ALA A 596 19.43 39.19 -77.32
N ARG A 597 19.21 38.88 -76.04
CA ARG A 597 18.12 39.49 -75.26
C ARG A 597 18.27 41.01 -75.12
N ILE A 598 19.47 41.51 -74.86
CA ILE A 598 19.71 42.96 -74.71
C ILE A 598 19.47 43.67 -76.05
N ARG A 599 19.97 43.09 -77.16
CA ARG A 599 19.70 43.60 -78.52
C ARG A 599 18.21 43.59 -78.85
N ALA A 600 17.49 42.54 -78.46
CA ALA A 600 16.04 42.47 -78.63
C ALA A 600 15.31 43.56 -77.85
N LEU A 601 15.72 43.85 -76.61
CA LEU A 601 15.16 44.94 -75.81
C LEU A 601 15.46 46.32 -76.42
N ALA A 602 16.67 46.52 -76.95
CA ALA A 602 17.04 47.75 -77.64
C ALA A 602 16.19 47.96 -78.91
N ALA A 603 15.98 46.90 -79.69
CA ALA A 603 15.13 46.93 -80.88
C ALA A 603 13.64 47.15 -80.53
N GLU A 604 13.13 46.59 -79.42
CA GLU A 604 11.79 46.90 -78.90
C GLU A 604 11.65 48.37 -78.50
N ASP A 605 12.64 48.95 -77.80
CA ASP A 605 12.62 50.37 -77.38
C ASP A 605 12.69 51.32 -78.60
N GLY A 606 13.45 50.92 -79.64
CA GLY A 606 13.50 51.59 -80.95
C GLY A 606 12.35 51.26 -81.91
N GLN A 607 11.36 50.45 -81.48
CA GLN A 607 10.20 50.01 -82.28
C GLN A 607 10.54 49.25 -83.59
N ASN A 608 11.74 48.68 -83.70
CA ASN A 608 12.12 47.82 -84.83
C ASN A 608 11.71 46.36 -84.54
N TRP A 609 10.45 46.04 -84.81
CA TRP A 609 9.84 44.77 -84.43
C TRP A 609 10.38 43.55 -85.19
N GLU A 610 10.87 43.73 -86.44
CA GLU A 610 11.48 42.67 -87.25
C GLU A 610 12.78 42.20 -86.58
N LEU A 611 13.69 43.14 -86.36
CA LEU A 611 14.97 42.89 -85.71
C LEU A 611 14.79 42.41 -84.25
N ALA A 612 13.80 42.95 -83.53
CA ALA A 612 13.47 42.47 -82.18
C ALA A 612 13.02 41.00 -82.20
N ALA A 613 12.21 40.59 -83.19
CA ALA A 613 11.76 39.21 -83.30
C ALA A 613 12.92 38.25 -83.56
N GLU A 614 13.84 38.60 -84.46
CA GLU A 614 15.05 37.81 -84.74
C GLU A 614 15.91 37.62 -83.48
N HIS A 615 16.23 38.72 -82.79
CA HIS A 615 17.04 38.64 -81.57
C HIS A 615 16.34 37.90 -80.42
N TRP A 616 15.01 37.97 -80.31
CA TRP A 616 14.27 37.17 -79.34
C TRP A 616 14.28 35.67 -79.66
N LEU A 617 14.34 35.31 -80.95
CA LEU A 617 14.50 33.93 -81.41
C LEU A 617 15.89 33.41 -81.04
N GLU A 618 16.94 34.20 -81.31
CA GLU A 618 18.33 33.92 -80.89
C GLU A 618 18.45 33.76 -79.37
N ALA A 619 17.75 34.60 -78.61
CA ALA A 619 17.65 34.52 -77.14
C ALA A 619 16.81 33.32 -76.64
N LYS A 620 16.22 32.53 -77.56
CA LYS A 620 15.32 31.39 -77.28
C LYS A 620 14.09 31.77 -76.44
N ARG A 621 13.53 32.96 -76.64
CA ARG A 621 12.31 33.45 -75.97
C ARG A 621 11.15 33.49 -76.96
N MET A 622 10.58 32.32 -77.26
CA MET A 622 9.55 32.13 -78.30
C MET A 622 8.32 33.06 -78.15
N ASN A 623 7.83 33.27 -76.93
CA ASN A 623 6.68 34.18 -76.72
C ASN A 623 7.02 35.63 -77.10
N LYS A 624 8.23 36.10 -76.80
CA LYS A 624 8.66 37.45 -77.17
C LYS A 624 8.93 37.56 -78.67
N HIS A 625 9.51 36.52 -79.27
CA HIS A 625 9.67 36.41 -80.72
C HIS A 625 8.32 36.51 -81.45
N HIS A 626 7.35 35.64 -81.11
CA HIS A 626 6.02 35.65 -81.72
C HIS A 626 5.29 36.97 -81.50
N THR A 627 5.48 37.63 -80.35
CA THR A 627 4.89 38.96 -80.10
C THR A 627 5.46 40.02 -81.04
N CYS A 628 6.78 40.05 -81.23
CA CYS A 628 7.42 41.03 -82.12
C CYS A 628 7.16 40.72 -83.59
N ALA A 629 7.19 39.44 -83.98
CA ALA A 629 6.87 39.00 -85.34
C ALA A 629 5.42 39.36 -85.72
N ALA A 630 4.45 39.11 -84.83
CA ALA A 630 3.07 39.50 -85.05
C ALA A 630 2.91 41.02 -85.23
N ARG A 631 3.57 41.83 -84.40
CA ARG A 631 3.55 43.30 -84.52
C ARG A 631 4.17 43.80 -85.83
N HIS A 632 5.25 43.17 -86.26
CA HIS A 632 5.89 43.49 -87.54
C HIS A 632 4.96 43.17 -88.72
N LEU A 633 4.31 42.00 -88.71
CA LEU A 633 3.39 41.58 -89.76
C LEU A 633 2.10 42.42 -89.78
N GLU A 634 1.56 42.79 -88.61
CA GLU A 634 0.48 43.77 -88.50
C GLU A 634 0.86 45.10 -89.14
N ALA A 635 2.08 45.60 -88.89
CA ALA A 635 2.57 46.85 -89.48
C ALA A 635 2.75 46.77 -91.02
N ARG A 636 2.96 45.57 -91.56
CA ARG A 636 3.02 45.29 -93.01
C ARG A 636 1.67 44.93 -93.64
N GLY A 637 0.60 44.83 -92.84
CA GLY A 637 -0.73 44.44 -93.30
C GLY A 637 -0.94 42.93 -93.50
N ALA A 638 0.03 42.08 -93.13
CA ALA A 638 -0.04 40.63 -93.22
C ALA A 638 -0.77 40.02 -92.00
N TYR A 639 -2.05 40.38 -91.82
CA TYR A 639 -2.79 40.07 -90.60
C TYR A 639 -3.08 38.57 -90.38
N LEU A 640 -3.23 37.76 -91.44
CA LEU A 640 -3.44 36.31 -91.28
C LEU A 640 -2.20 35.62 -90.69
N GLU A 641 -1.00 35.97 -91.18
CA GLU A 641 0.27 35.46 -90.66
C GLU A 641 0.52 35.97 -89.24
N ALA A 642 0.15 37.22 -88.94
CA ALA A 642 0.19 37.75 -87.57
C ALA A 642 -0.72 36.96 -86.61
N ALA A 643 -1.89 36.52 -87.08
CA ALA A 643 -2.83 35.73 -86.29
C ALA A 643 -2.26 34.36 -85.89
N GLU A 644 -1.50 33.70 -86.79
CA GLU A 644 -0.84 32.43 -86.50
C GLU A 644 0.18 32.57 -85.37
N HIS A 645 0.95 33.66 -85.34
CA HIS A 645 1.87 33.94 -84.24
C HIS A 645 1.15 34.24 -82.92
N TYR A 646 0.00 34.91 -82.93
CA TYR A 646 -0.81 35.09 -81.72
C TYR A 646 -1.43 33.79 -81.22
N ASP A 647 -1.88 32.91 -82.11
CA ASP A 647 -2.37 31.58 -81.76
C ASP A 647 -1.27 30.69 -81.16
N ALA A 648 -0.06 30.75 -81.73
CA ALA A 648 1.10 30.04 -81.18
C ALA A 648 1.43 30.47 -79.74
N MET A 649 1.03 31.68 -79.33
CA MET A 649 1.15 32.19 -77.95
C MET A 649 -0.11 31.99 -77.10
N GLY A 650 -1.20 31.45 -77.66
CA GLY A 650 -2.51 31.34 -76.99
C GLY A 650 -3.23 32.68 -76.78
N GLN A 651 -2.88 33.73 -77.53
CA GLN A 651 -3.54 35.05 -77.48
C GLN A 651 -4.75 35.11 -78.43
N ASN A 652 -5.72 34.22 -78.21
CA ASN A 652 -6.87 33.97 -79.10
C ASN A 652 -7.64 35.24 -79.48
N ARG A 653 -7.78 36.21 -78.55
CA ARG A 653 -8.46 37.49 -78.83
C ARG A 653 -7.74 38.34 -79.88
N LYS A 654 -6.40 38.38 -79.83
CA LYS A 654 -5.61 39.15 -80.82
C LYS A 654 -5.54 38.43 -82.16
N ALA A 655 -5.44 37.10 -82.14
CA ALA A 655 -5.52 36.30 -83.36
C ALA A 655 -6.86 36.47 -84.07
N GLN A 656 -7.98 36.45 -83.31
CA GLN A 656 -9.30 36.71 -83.85
C GLN A 656 -9.41 38.13 -84.42
N ALA A 657 -8.93 39.16 -83.70
CA ALA A 657 -8.94 40.53 -84.20
C ALA A 657 -8.16 40.67 -85.52
N CYS A 658 -7.01 40.01 -85.66
CA CYS A 658 -6.24 40.00 -86.91
C CYS A 658 -6.98 39.29 -88.06
N ARG A 659 -7.68 38.19 -87.79
CA ARG A 659 -8.49 37.48 -88.80
C ARG A 659 -9.68 38.30 -89.27
N GLU A 660 -10.36 38.98 -88.35
CA GLU A 660 -11.44 39.92 -88.66
C GLU A 660 -10.90 41.08 -89.52
N HIS A 661 -9.73 41.63 -89.16
CA HIS A 661 -9.09 42.68 -89.95
C HIS A 661 -8.74 42.21 -91.36
N ALA A 662 -8.15 41.02 -91.52
CA ALA A 662 -7.84 40.45 -92.82
C ALA A 662 -9.08 40.24 -93.70
N GLN A 663 -10.21 39.83 -93.13
CA GLN A 663 -11.47 39.67 -93.85
C GLN A 663 -12.01 41.01 -94.37
N THR A 664 -11.81 42.10 -93.62
CA THR A 664 -12.19 43.45 -94.07
C THR A 664 -11.26 44.05 -95.13
N THR A 665 -9.99 43.66 -95.20
CA THR A 665 -9.01 44.19 -96.18
C THR A 665 -8.90 43.34 -97.46
N SER A 666 -9.55 42.16 -97.48
CA SER A 666 -9.64 41.20 -98.60
C SER A 666 -10.85 41.43 -99.51
N PHE A 667 -11.66 42.46 -99.24
CA PHE A 667 -12.84 42.89 -100.01
C PHE A 667 -12.60 44.18 -100.77
#